data_AF-A3V922-F1
#
_entry.id   AF-A3V922-F1
#
_cell.length_a   1.000
_cell.length_b   1.000
_cell.length_c   1.000
_cell.angle_alpha   90.00
_cell.angle_beta   90.00
_cell.angle_gamma   90.00
#
_symmetry.space_group_name_H-M   'P 1'
#
loop_
_entity.id
_entity.type
_entity.pdbx_description
1 polymer ?
#
loop_
_entity_poly.entity_id
_entity_poly.type
_entity_poly.pdbx_seq_one_letter_code
_entity_poly.pdbx_strand_id
1 'polypeptide(L)'
;MNAGDSVTGGAGADVLAVFSSAAATLGGFVVTGVETISASSNSATATDVLSLNLGSVTGETDLRVTGSSSSVTFTNTDNIANLTLSYNSAGNVIVAYNTSTIAGTADVQSLTTTDATNGVVTLAGIETVNIANSGVSTIATLTTAAATTVNVTGSGTLTLTDIDDVTTTLNMSAFTGTSVTGGYGAVNIAVTGGTGNDTFIVDMANITSLDTITGGTGTDTLRINDSMTTAADVAGITGIEVVELRNTGTGANDDTVDASIFATASINIRVADTNDGTNAELVTVSNAGSTQSITMTDSTETEVNDANDGVSLTVTQKAGVGGSTDVLNLTLSGETVLAVTANEYETINIATAGTVASSVATFSATTAQNIVITGSQALTLTAVDMEEQAASPLATSKIDASAFTGALTLTVTNDEGDQIITGGSGNDTFTLGTSSLDSDDSIIGNGGTDTLVVTNFTGAAGEVNIDVERLTLELTTGAASSIDLRNATSLQRVTVDLDATDENITVSNIASSAAVILQDTTAADTDVVILSGITGDTDLTVTFSDEAGAADFNAALTANYDNLTLATNDSADDITVAVLSATTLDNLTLTGAGDITISSATNTTSLDVLNASGVTGAITLTSLARDGSAVITLGAGNDSINLVTTSHAGNTIAAGAGTDTLVISGASTSNIVINLASTTDQITNVSGAANSAAQTGFENVNASSVTVSGVNVTGSTVANTVVGTAQADTITAGTGALTVTGGAGDDVITLGSSVDTVVLTATAASASAGGADTIVGFTAGTGGDVMDISAFIGAAFTAANFDSATNATGDGALDDLHVERVEYAGNIAGLNFGTAGAANFDLVFGTAVYLSTDDNSAKTIIAVQGDDQTHIYTQTDPGGALIDAGDITLIAILSDVTNATDLVAANFA
;
A
#
# COMPACT_ATOMS: atom_id res chain seq x y z
N MET A 1 -9.81 -60.40 36.19
CA MET A 1 -9.93 -61.87 36.17
C MET A 1 -8.53 -62.45 36.11
N ASN A 2 -8.27 -63.50 36.85
CA ASN A 2 -7.01 -64.25 36.87
C ASN A 2 -7.24 -65.67 36.38
N ALA A 3 -6.15 -66.39 36.11
CA ALA A 3 -6.23 -67.81 35.81
C ALA A 3 -6.90 -68.59 36.96
N GLY A 4 -7.84 -69.46 36.64
CA GLY A 4 -8.65 -70.24 37.57
C GLY A 4 -9.98 -69.59 37.98
N ASP A 5 -10.21 -68.32 37.64
CA ASP A 5 -11.52 -67.69 37.85
C ASP A 5 -12.58 -68.34 36.95
N SER A 6 -13.81 -68.51 37.45
CA SER A 6 -14.95 -69.02 36.68
C SER A 6 -16.13 -68.07 36.76
N VAL A 7 -16.68 -67.73 35.60
CA VAL A 7 -17.89 -66.91 35.44
C VAL A 7 -18.92 -67.75 34.69
N THR A 8 -20.14 -67.82 35.20
CA THR A 8 -21.25 -68.52 34.54
C THR A 8 -22.43 -67.57 34.42
N GLY A 9 -22.90 -67.34 33.20
CA GLY A 9 -24.10 -66.56 32.96
C GLY A 9 -25.38 -67.34 33.29
N GLY A 10 -26.46 -66.59 33.44
CA GLY A 10 -27.76 -67.08 33.86
C GLY A 10 -28.67 -67.39 32.66
N ALA A 11 -29.97 -67.14 32.83
CA ALA A 11 -30.90 -67.11 31.71
C ALA A 11 -31.06 -65.66 31.25
N GLY A 12 -31.00 -65.42 29.94
CA GLY A 12 -31.07 -64.08 29.37
C GLY A 12 -29.91 -63.84 28.42
N ALA A 13 -29.62 -62.57 28.14
CA ALA A 13 -28.40 -62.16 27.45
C ALA A 13 -27.42 -61.62 28.51
N ASP A 14 -26.34 -62.34 28.73
CA ASP A 14 -25.32 -62.01 29.72
C ASP A 14 -24.10 -61.34 29.07
N VAL A 15 -23.51 -60.37 29.77
CA VAL A 15 -22.37 -59.58 29.29
C VAL A 15 -21.22 -59.65 30.29
N LEU A 16 -20.04 -60.06 29.83
CA LEU A 16 -18.78 -59.89 30.56
C LEU A 16 -18.02 -58.71 29.97
N ALA A 17 -17.90 -57.62 30.74
CA ALA A 17 -17.17 -56.43 30.34
C ALA A 17 -15.77 -56.37 30.99
N VAL A 18 -14.73 -56.18 30.18
CA VAL A 18 -13.33 -56.11 30.57
C VAL A 18 -12.76 -54.76 30.16
N PHE A 19 -12.25 -54.02 31.15
CA PHE A 19 -11.68 -52.69 30.95
C PHE A 19 -10.22 -52.72 31.37
N SER A 20 -9.34 -52.09 30.59
CA SER A 20 -7.95 -51.88 30.95
C SER A 20 -7.50 -50.47 30.64
N SER A 21 -6.67 -49.89 31.51
CA SER A 21 -6.01 -48.60 31.31
C SER A 21 -4.49 -48.73 31.09
N ALA A 22 -4.02 -49.94 30.85
CA ALA A 22 -2.62 -50.29 30.57
C ALA A 22 -2.56 -51.59 29.77
N ALA A 23 -1.39 -51.96 29.25
CA ALA A 23 -1.18 -53.27 28.63
C ALA A 23 -1.54 -54.42 29.60
N ALA A 24 -2.34 -55.38 29.13
CA ALA A 24 -2.77 -56.52 29.93
C ALA A 24 -2.99 -57.77 29.06
N THR A 25 -2.64 -58.94 29.60
CA THR A 25 -2.95 -60.24 28.99
C THR A 25 -3.73 -61.08 29.99
N LEU A 26 -4.98 -61.41 29.67
CA LEU A 26 -5.86 -62.20 30.50
C LEU A 26 -6.09 -63.57 29.86
N GLY A 27 -6.01 -64.64 30.65
CA GLY A 27 -6.26 -66.00 30.18
C GLY A 27 -6.34 -67.01 31.32
N GLY A 28 -6.72 -68.25 30.99
CA GLY A 28 -6.86 -69.34 31.96
C GLY A 28 -8.07 -69.24 32.90
N PHE A 29 -8.99 -68.33 32.60
CA PHE A 29 -10.31 -68.24 33.23
C PHE A 29 -11.33 -69.11 32.47
N VAL A 30 -12.42 -69.49 33.11
CA VAL A 30 -13.51 -70.27 32.48
C VAL A 30 -14.77 -69.42 32.44
N VAL A 31 -15.30 -69.15 31.25
CA VAL A 31 -16.56 -68.41 31.08
C VAL A 31 -17.56 -69.29 30.36
N THR A 32 -18.72 -69.52 30.97
CA THR A 32 -19.77 -70.38 30.40
C THR A 32 -21.12 -69.67 30.39
N GLY A 33 -21.88 -69.79 29.30
CA GLY A 33 -23.22 -69.21 29.20
C GLY A 33 -23.26 -67.69 29.29
N VAL A 34 -22.20 -67.01 28.81
CA VAL A 34 -22.16 -65.55 28.65
C VAL A 34 -22.10 -65.27 27.16
N GLU A 35 -23.13 -64.61 26.63
CA GLU A 35 -23.28 -64.41 25.18
C GLU A 35 -22.40 -63.27 24.65
N THR A 36 -22.15 -62.24 25.46
CA THR A 36 -21.37 -61.07 25.03
C THR A 36 -20.08 -60.90 25.84
N ILE A 37 -18.94 -60.88 25.15
CA ILE A 37 -17.65 -60.46 25.72
C ILE A 37 -17.34 -59.05 25.22
N SER A 38 -17.37 -58.07 26.13
CA SER A 38 -17.06 -56.67 25.83
C SER A 38 -15.69 -56.30 26.37
N ALA A 39 -14.86 -55.67 25.56
CA ALA A 39 -13.52 -55.23 25.89
C ALA A 39 -13.34 -53.74 25.57
N SER A 40 -12.54 -53.05 26.39
CA SER A 40 -12.21 -51.65 26.23
C SER A 40 -10.81 -51.39 26.77
N SER A 41 -9.94 -50.79 25.95
CA SER A 41 -8.55 -50.46 26.30
C SER A 41 -8.31 -48.97 26.14
N ASN A 42 -8.06 -48.28 27.25
CA ASN A 42 -7.88 -46.83 27.29
C ASN A 42 -6.55 -46.50 27.96
N SER A 43 -5.44 -46.85 27.30
CA SER A 43 -4.10 -46.52 27.76
C SER A 43 -3.67 -45.14 27.28
N ALA A 44 -2.83 -44.47 28.08
CA ALA A 44 -2.12 -43.28 27.65
C ALA A 44 -0.99 -43.60 26.63
N THR A 45 -0.59 -44.87 26.53
CA THR A 45 0.44 -45.33 25.59
C THR A 45 -0.23 -46.01 24.40
N ALA A 46 -0.13 -45.43 23.21
CA ALA A 46 -0.83 -45.92 22.00
C ALA A 46 -0.48 -47.36 21.59
N THR A 47 0.70 -47.86 21.98
CA THR A 47 1.16 -49.23 21.69
C THR A 47 0.69 -50.28 22.69
N ASP A 48 0.02 -49.90 23.77
CA ASP A 48 -0.49 -50.85 24.75
C ASP A 48 -1.63 -51.69 24.16
N VAL A 49 -1.65 -52.98 24.53
CA VAL A 49 -2.63 -53.95 24.04
C VAL A 49 -3.34 -54.61 25.22
N LEU A 50 -4.67 -54.69 25.14
CA LEU A 50 -5.48 -55.57 25.98
C LEU A 50 -5.71 -56.89 25.22
N SER A 51 -5.06 -57.96 25.67
CA SER A 51 -5.19 -59.30 25.09
C SER A 51 -6.05 -60.21 25.97
N LEU A 52 -7.12 -60.77 25.41
CA LEU A 52 -8.00 -61.74 26.06
C LEU A 52 -7.86 -63.10 25.37
N ASN A 53 -7.47 -64.11 26.12
CA ASN A 53 -7.45 -65.50 25.67
C ASN A 53 -8.80 -66.17 25.94
N LEU A 54 -9.50 -66.50 24.86
CA LEU A 54 -10.87 -67.02 24.88
C LEU A 54 -10.95 -68.56 24.84
N GLY A 55 -9.84 -69.30 24.88
CA GLY A 55 -9.83 -70.77 24.73
C GLY A 55 -10.50 -71.58 25.87
N SER A 56 -11.17 -70.91 26.80
CA SER A 56 -12.00 -71.52 27.85
C SER A 56 -13.30 -70.74 28.06
N VAL A 57 -13.71 -69.98 27.04
CA VAL A 57 -14.99 -69.29 26.92
C VAL A 57 -15.88 -70.16 26.03
N THR A 58 -17.12 -70.39 26.45
CA THR A 58 -18.09 -71.15 25.64
C THR A 58 -19.46 -70.50 25.67
N GLY A 59 -20.08 -70.39 24.50
CA GLY A 59 -21.45 -69.88 24.32
C GLY A 59 -21.51 -68.40 23.94
N GLU A 60 -20.36 -67.76 23.72
CA GLU A 60 -20.27 -66.39 23.23
C GLU A 60 -20.78 -66.28 21.79
N THR A 61 -21.68 -65.34 21.56
CA THR A 61 -22.22 -64.99 20.24
C THR A 61 -21.77 -63.62 19.77
N ASP A 62 -21.26 -62.78 20.69
CA ASP A 62 -20.87 -61.40 20.40
C ASP A 62 -19.56 -61.01 21.11
N LEU A 63 -18.61 -60.51 20.33
CA LEU A 63 -17.42 -59.80 20.79
C LEU A 63 -17.62 -58.31 20.55
N ARG A 64 -17.40 -57.48 21.57
CA ARG A 64 -17.57 -56.02 21.46
C ARG A 64 -16.31 -55.30 21.87
N VAL A 65 -15.77 -54.43 21.01
CA VAL A 65 -14.76 -53.45 21.38
C VAL A 65 -15.41 -52.09 21.40
N THR A 66 -15.54 -51.49 22.58
CA THR A 66 -16.26 -50.24 22.73
C THR A 66 -15.52 -49.20 23.57
N GLY A 67 -15.53 -47.94 23.12
CA GLY A 67 -14.89 -46.83 23.83
C GLY A 67 -13.37 -46.93 23.89
N SER A 68 -12.74 -47.75 23.05
CA SER A 68 -11.30 -48.04 23.12
C SER A 68 -10.47 -46.92 22.49
N SER A 69 -9.34 -46.57 23.10
CA SER A 69 -8.33 -45.66 22.53
C SER A 69 -6.99 -46.36 22.29
N SER A 70 -6.91 -47.66 22.57
CA SER A 70 -5.73 -48.52 22.37
C SER A 70 -6.16 -49.89 21.86
N SER A 71 -5.19 -50.74 21.53
CA SER A 71 -5.46 -51.99 20.82
C SER A 71 -6.11 -53.06 21.71
N VAL A 72 -7.00 -53.87 21.12
CA VAL A 72 -7.65 -55.02 21.74
C VAL A 72 -7.40 -56.27 20.90
N THR A 73 -7.08 -57.38 21.54
CA THR A 73 -6.82 -58.66 20.86
C THR A 73 -7.55 -59.79 21.55
N PHE A 74 -8.35 -60.53 20.81
CA PHE A 74 -8.93 -61.81 21.24
C PHE A 74 -8.09 -62.94 20.66
N THR A 75 -7.70 -63.92 21.47
CA THR A 75 -6.85 -65.06 21.06
C THR A 75 -7.47 -66.39 21.41
N ASN A 76 -7.13 -67.44 20.65
CA ASN A 76 -7.67 -68.80 20.80
C ASN A 76 -9.21 -68.80 20.78
N THR A 77 -9.80 -68.02 19.87
CA THR A 77 -11.25 -67.89 19.74
C THR A 77 -11.82 -69.12 19.04
N ASP A 78 -12.75 -69.82 19.70
CA ASP A 78 -13.33 -71.08 19.20
C ASP A 78 -14.61 -70.89 18.37
N ASN A 79 -15.32 -69.76 18.52
CA ASN A 79 -16.55 -69.44 17.76
C ASN A 79 -16.37 -68.17 16.93
N ILE A 80 -16.91 -68.16 15.70
CA ILE A 80 -17.03 -66.94 14.88
C ILE A 80 -18.23 -66.13 15.37
N ALA A 81 -18.04 -65.47 16.53
CA ALA A 81 -19.02 -64.57 17.13
C ALA A 81 -19.12 -63.26 16.32
N ASN A 82 -20.27 -62.56 16.38
CA ASN A 82 -20.38 -61.23 15.79
C ASN A 82 -19.37 -60.29 16.44
N LEU A 83 -18.69 -59.45 15.65
CA LEU A 83 -17.78 -58.43 16.16
C LEU A 83 -18.48 -57.07 16.09
N THR A 84 -18.50 -56.33 17.19
CA THR A 84 -19.02 -54.95 17.23
C THR A 84 -17.91 -54.00 17.64
N LEU A 85 -17.66 -52.98 16.83
CA LEU A 85 -16.74 -51.88 17.10
C LEU A 85 -17.57 -50.61 17.29
N SER A 86 -17.53 -49.98 18.46
CA SER A 86 -18.34 -48.77 18.69
C SER A 86 -17.65 -47.74 19.56
N TYR A 87 -17.66 -46.47 19.13
CA TYR A 87 -17.09 -45.35 19.89
C TYR A 87 -15.59 -45.50 20.17
N ASN A 88 -14.87 -46.23 19.31
CA ASN A 88 -13.42 -46.31 19.38
C ASN A 88 -12.81 -45.04 18.80
N SER A 89 -11.70 -44.58 19.38
CA SER A 89 -10.98 -43.39 18.89
C SER A 89 -9.66 -43.72 18.19
N ALA A 90 -9.12 -44.90 18.45
CA ALA A 90 -7.89 -45.40 17.85
C ALA A 90 -7.71 -46.91 18.14
N GLY A 91 -6.58 -47.46 17.69
CA GLY A 91 -6.09 -48.78 18.08
C GLY A 91 -6.54 -49.92 17.16
N ASN A 92 -5.79 -51.01 17.22
CA ASN A 92 -6.03 -52.21 16.40
C ASN A 92 -7.01 -53.16 17.09
N VAL A 93 -7.79 -53.89 16.32
CA VAL A 93 -8.66 -54.96 16.82
C VAL A 93 -8.32 -56.25 16.12
N ILE A 94 -7.83 -57.23 16.87
CA ILE A 94 -7.39 -58.52 16.33
C ILE A 94 -8.27 -59.62 16.91
N VAL A 95 -8.86 -60.45 16.05
CA VAL A 95 -9.51 -61.69 16.46
C VAL A 95 -8.75 -62.87 15.87
N ALA A 96 -7.99 -63.57 16.72
CA ALA A 96 -7.21 -64.73 16.33
C ALA A 96 -7.99 -66.02 16.60
N TYR A 97 -8.61 -66.55 15.55
CA TYR A 97 -9.34 -67.81 15.56
C TYR A 97 -8.42 -69.03 15.67
N ASN A 98 -8.91 -70.10 16.28
CA ASN A 98 -8.27 -71.39 16.21
C ASN A 98 -8.41 -71.97 14.79
N THR A 99 -7.38 -72.66 14.30
CA THR A 99 -7.35 -73.21 12.93
C THR A 99 -8.49 -74.21 12.65
N SER A 100 -9.04 -74.84 13.69
CA SER A 100 -10.20 -75.73 13.55
C SER A 100 -11.53 -74.99 13.40
N THR A 101 -11.61 -73.74 13.87
CA THR A 101 -12.80 -72.90 13.81
C THR A 101 -13.01 -72.33 12.41
N ILE A 102 -11.91 -71.93 11.78
CA ILE A 102 -11.83 -71.40 10.41
C ILE A 102 -11.38 -72.49 9.42
N ALA A 103 -11.80 -73.73 9.66
CA ALA A 103 -11.44 -74.85 8.81
C ALA A 103 -12.48 -74.99 7.69
N GLY A 104 -12.17 -74.47 6.51
CA GLY A 104 -13.12 -74.55 5.40
C GLY A 104 -12.80 -73.57 4.29
N THR A 105 -13.84 -73.19 3.55
CA THR A 105 -13.80 -72.15 2.51
C THR A 105 -15.09 -71.32 2.53
N ALA A 106 -15.77 -71.26 3.67
CA ALA A 106 -17.13 -70.72 3.79
C ALA A 106 -17.37 -70.02 5.13
N ASP A 107 -16.32 -69.61 5.82
CA ASP A 107 -16.38 -68.96 7.11
C ASP A 107 -16.81 -67.50 6.94
N VAL A 108 -17.78 -67.06 7.76
CA VAL A 108 -18.44 -65.74 7.63
C VAL A 108 -18.33 -64.96 8.94
N GLN A 109 -17.71 -63.79 8.90
CA GLN A 109 -17.66 -62.83 10.01
C GLN A 109 -18.71 -61.74 9.84
N SER A 110 -19.60 -61.56 10.81
CA SER A 110 -20.42 -60.35 10.93
C SER A 110 -19.69 -59.29 11.74
N LEU A 111 -19.50 -58.09 11.19
CA LEU A 111 -18.84 -56.95 11.79
C LEU A 111 -19.81 -55.76 11.82
N THR A 112 -20.11 -55.21 12.99
CA THR A 112 -20.89 -53.97 13.15
C THR A 112 -19.98 -52.83 13.57
N THR A 113 -20.08 -51.68 12.90
CA THR A 113 -19.32 -50.47 13.24
C THR A 113 -20.27 -49.31 13.57
N THR A 114 -19.97 -48.57 14.64
CA THR A 114 -20.75 -47.38 15.04
C THR A 114 -19.87 -46.31 15.64
N ASP A 115 -19.68 -45.20 14.93
CA ASP A 115 -18.84 -44.06 15.39
C ASP A 115 -17.45 -44.54 15.87
N ALA A 116 -16.82 -45.44 15.10
CA ALA A 116 -15.60 -46.13 15.54
C ALA A 116 -14.42 -45.88 14.59
N THR A 117 -13.34 -45.30 15.13
CA THR A 117 -12.05 -45.17 14.45
C THR A 117 -11.10 -46.26 14.95
N ASN A 118 -10.66 -47.10 14.03
CA ASN A 118 -9.75 -48.21 14.27
C ASN A 118 -8.61 -48.20 13.25
N GLY A 119 -7.42 -48.62 13.69
CA GLY A 119 -6.25 -48.79 12.81
C GLY A 119 -6.40 -50.06 11.98
N VAL A 120 -5.71 -51.12 12.41
CA VAL A 120 -5.81 -52.44 11.78
C VAL A 120 -6.92 -53.26 12.43
N VAL A 121 -7.84 -53.81 11.63
CA VAL A 121 -8.78 -54.85 12.03
C VAL A 121 -8.37 -56.17 11.41
N THR A 122 -7.99 -57.16 12.23
CA THR A 122 -7.49 -58.45 11.75
C THR A 122 -8.50 -59.58 12.04
N LEU A 123 -8.93 -60.24 10.97
CA LEU A 123 -9.89 -61.35 10.93
C LEU A 123 -9.32 -62.51 10.08
N ALA A 124 -8.11 -62.94 10.41
CA ALA A 124 -7.35 -63.88 9.59
C ALA A 124 -8.09 -65.22 9.38
N GLY A 125 -8.14 -65.69 8.13
CA GLY A 125 -8.73 -66.98 7.75
C GLY A 125 -10.26 -66.97 7.59
N ILE A 126 -10.89 -65.79 7.53
CA ILE A 126 -12.31 -65.65 7.21
C ILE A 126 -12.47 -65.45 5.70
N GLU A 127 -13.37 -66.20 5.04
CA GLU A 127 -13.62 -66.05 3.59
C GLU A 127 -14.65 -64.96 3.22
N THR A 128 -15.56 -64.62 4.13
CA THR A 128 -16.56 -63.56 3.91
C THR A 128 -16.69 -62.65 5.12
N VAL A 129 -16.55 -61.34 4.93
CA VAL A 129 -16.80 -60.33 5.98
C VAL A 129 -18.05 -59.53 5.63
N ASN A 130 -19.04 -59.51 6.52
CA ASN A 130 -20.25 -58.70 6.40
C ASN A 130 -20.16 -57.51 7.37
N ILE A 131 -19.96 -56.32 6.84
CA ILE A 131 -19.88 -55.07 7.59
C ILE A 131 -21.25 -54.38 7.62
N ALA A 132 -21.73 -54.02 8.80
CA ALA A 132 -22.90 -53.19 9.00
C ALA A 132 -22.47 -51.89 9.70
N ASN A 133 -22.40 -50.80 8.95
CA ASN A 133 -22.00 -49.50 9.49
C ASN A 133 -23.21 -48.64 9.87
N SER A 134 -23.07 -47.89 10.96
CA SER A 134 -23.89 -46.73 11.30
C SER A 134 -22.98 -45.62 11.85
N GLY A 135 -23.40 -44.35 11.76
CA GLY A 135 -22.55 -43.24 12.19
C GLY A 135 -21.28 -43.07 11.34
N VAL A 136 -20.21 -42.53 11.90
CA VAL A 136 -18.95 -42.26 11.18
C VAL A 136 -17.86 -43.22 11.65
N SER A 137 -17.49 -44.20 10.82
CA SER A 137 -16.48 -45.21 11.19
C SER A 137 -15.32 -45.27 10.21
N THR A 138 -14.14 -45.59 10.72
CA THR A 138 -12.90 -45.77 9.97
C THR A 138 -12.23 -47.08 10.37
N ILE A 139 -11.88 -47.88 9.38
CA ILE A 139 -10.96 -49.02 9.49
C ILE A 139 -9.81 -48.72 8.54
N ALA A 140 -8.64 -48.37 9.08
CA ALA A 140 -7.50 -47.98 8.25
C ALA A 140 -7.01 -49.15 7.40
N THR A 141 -6.91 -50.34 7.99
CA THR A 141 -6.53 -51.58 7.28
C THR A 141 -7.41 -52.74 7.73
N LEU A 142 -8.03 -53.45 6.80
CA LEU A 142 -8.79 -54.68 7.05
C LEU A 142 -7.97 -55.90 6.59
N THR A 143 -7.32 -56.59 7.53
CA THR A 143 -6.51 -57.78 7.25
C THR A 143 -7.33 -59.06 7.45
N THR A 144 -7.54 -59.86 6.41
CA THR A 144 -8.32 -61.10 6.48
C THR A 144 -7.53 -62.32 5.99
N ALA A 145 -6.53 -62.12 5.13
CA ALA A 145 -5.69 -63.11 4.45
C ALA A 145 -6.42 -64.18 3.61
N ALA A 146 -7.75 -64.30 3.71
CA ALA A 146 -8.57 -65.29 3.03
C ALA A 146 -9.90 -64.74 2.49
N ALA A 147 -10.30 -63.50 2.81
CA ALA A 147 -11.63 -63.02 2.44
C ALA A 147 -11.69 -62.71 0.95
N THR A 148 -12.41 -63.53 0.18
CA THR A 148 -12.68 -63.22 -1.22
C THR A 148 -13.81 -62.21 -1.38
N THR A 149 -14.64 -62.05 -0.34
CA THR A 149 -15.86 -61.23 -0.36
C THR A 149 -15.97 -60.36 0.90
N VAL A 150 -16.15 -59.06 0.71
CA VAL A 150 -16.56 -58.11 1.73
C VAL A 150 -17.90 -57.51 1.33
N ASN A 151 -18.93 -57.67 2.16
CA ASN A 151 -20.24 -57.05 1.96
C ASN A 151 -20.41 -55.89 2.94
N VAL A 152 -20.91 -54.75 2.48
CA VAL A 152 -21.19 -53.58 3.33
C VAL A 152 -22.67 -53.22 3.27
N THR A 153 -23.24 -52.97 4.44
CA THR A 153 -24.65 -52.59 4.62
C THR A 153 -24.77 -51.50 5.67
N GLY A 154 -25.97 -50.92 5.81
CA GLY A 154 -26.26 -49.90 6.79
C GLY A 154 -26.23 -48.49 6.22
N SER A 155 -25.96 -47.51 7.07
CA SER A 155 -26.01 -46.08 6.75
C SER A 155 -24.86 -45.33 7.44
N GLY A 156 -24.69 -44.03 7.20
CA GLY A 156 -23.60 -43.23 7.77
C GLY A 156 -22.37 -43.15 6.86
N THR A 157 -21.20 -42.91 7.42
CA THR A 157 -19.94 -42.78 6.67
C THR A 157 -18.99 -43.90 7.07
N LEU A 158 -18.44 -44.60 6.08
CA LEU A 158 -17.49 -45.69 6.29
C LEU A 158 -16.21 -45.45 5.48
N THR A 159 -15.08 -45.37 6.17
CA THR A 159 -13.75 -45.31 5.57
C THR A 159 -13.04 -46.65 5.74
N LEU A 160 -12.68 -47.28 4.63
CA LEU A 160 -11.92 -48.53 4.50
C LEU A 160 -10.73 -48.27 3.56
N THR A 161 -9.68 -47.61 4.05
CA THR A 161 -8.59 -47.12 3.19
C THR A 161 -7.73 -48.23 2.59
N ASP A 162 -7.69 -49.40 3.22
CA ASP A 162 -6.86 -50.52 2.79
C ASP A 162 -7.55 -51.86 3.09
N ILE A 163 -7.93 -52.59 2.06
CA ILE A 163 -8.52 -53.94 2.16
C ILE A 163 -7.49 -54.99 1.74
N ASP A 164 -7.62 -56.21 2.25
CA ASP A 164 -6.69 -57.28 1.92
C ASP A 164 -6.67 -57.61 0.42
N ASP A 165 -5.47 -57.72 -0.17
CA ASP A 165 -5.22 -57.99 -1.59
C ASP A 165 -5.89 -59.26 -2.13
N VAL A 166 -6.29 -60.21 -1.27
CA VAL A 166 -7.02 -61.42 -1.71
C VAL A 166 -8.49 -61.16 -2.03
N THR A 167 -9.00 -59.97 -1.71
CA THR A 167 -10.41 -59.61 -1.88
C THR A 167 -10.75 -59.46 -3.36
N THR A 168 -11.60 -60.35 -3.88
CA THR A 168 -12.09 -60.31 -5.26
C THR A 168 -13.44 -59.62 -5.40
N THR A 169 -14.14 -59.36 -4.29
CA THR A 169 -15.46 -58.72 -4.31
C THR A 169 -15.64 -57.82 -3.10
N LEU A 170 -15.88 -56.53 -3.35
CA LEU A 170 -16.36 -55.56 -2.37
C LEU A 170 -17.77 -55.09 -2.80
N ASN A 171 -18.80 -55.56 -2.11
CA ASN A 171 -20.19 -55.30 -2.47
C ASN A 171 -20.87 -54.37 -1.45
N MET A 172 -21.13 -53.14 -1.86
CA MET A 172 -21.78 -52.10 -1.07
C MET A 172 -23.16 -51.72 -1.63
N SER A 173 -23.73 -52.53 -2.54
CA SER A 173 -25.04 -52.25 -3.19
C SER A 173 -26.22 -52.07 -2.22
N ALA A 174 -26.09 -52.51 -0.98
CA ALA A 174 -27.09 -52.35 0.09
C ALA A 174 -26.69 -51.29 1.14
N PHE A 175 -25.60 -50.57 0.92
CA PHE A 175 -25.16 -49.45 1.75
C PHE A 175 -25.80 -48.15 1.24
N THR A 176 -26.43 -47.41 2.14
CA THR A 176 -27.10 -46.13 1.79
C THR A 176 -26.33 -44.91 2.30
N GLY A 177 -25.16 -45.15 2.88
CA GLY A 177 -24.25 -44.13 3.41
C GLY A 177 -23.20 -43.69 2.40
N THR A 178 -22.26 -42.85 2.82
CA THR A 178 -21.08 -42.48 2.03
C THR A 178 -19.91 -43.39 2.36
N SER A 179 -19.15 -43.83 1.36
CA SER A 179 -17.97 -44.66 1.58
C SER A 179 -16.69 -44.05 1.03
N VAL A 180 -15.56 -44.37 1.66
CA VAL A 180 -14.22 -44.13 1.12
C VAL A 180 -13.49 -45.45 1.19
N THR A 181 -13.19 -46.07 0.05
CA THR A 181 -12.61 -47.42 -0.01
C THR A 181 -11.34 -47.44 -0.85
N GLY A 182 -10.35 -48.25 -0.48
CA GLY A 182 -9.06 -48.32 -1.16
C GLY A 182 -8.27 -49.58 -0.82
N GLY A 183 -6.99 -49.61 -1.22
CA GLY A 183 -6.10 -50.76 -1.06
C GLY A 183 -6.48 -51.92 -1.96
N TYR A 184 -6.97 -51.64 -3.17
CA TYR A 184 -7.25 -52.70 -4.14
C TYR A 184 -5.92 -53.26 -4.65
N GLY A 185 -5.59 -54.48 -4.23
CA GLY A 185 -4.43 -55.22 -4.71
C GLY A 185 -4.53 -55.59 -6.19
N ALA A 186 -3.47 -56.18 -6.74
CA ALA A 186 -3.36 -56.57 -8.15
C ALA A 186 -4.26 -57.77 -8.60
N VAL A 187 -5.25 -58.14 -7.78
CA VAL A 187 -6.23 -59.19 -8.14
C VAL A 187 -7.38 -58.56 -8.91
N ASN A 188 -8.00 -59.33 -9.82
CA ASN A 188 -9.21 -58.86 -10.50
C ASN A 188 -10.34 -58.71 -9.48
N ILE A 189 -10.70 -57.47 -9.15
CA ILE A 189 -11.70 -57.15 -8.14
C ILE A 189 -13.00 -56.63 -8.76
N ALA A 190 -14.11 -57.02 -8.15
CA ALA A 190 -15.43 -56.44 -8.41
C ALA A 190 -15.86 -55.56 -7.22
N VAL A 191 -15.88 -54.24 -7.43
CA VAL A 191 -16.34 -53.25 -6.46
C VAL A 191 -17.68 -52.67 -6.91
N THR A 192 -18.67 -52.68 -6.01
CA THR A 192 -19.97 -52.06 -6.24
C THR A 192 -20.28 -51.09 -5.11
N GLY A 193 -20.46 -49.81 -5.43
CA GLY A 193 -20.92 -48.79 -4.51
C GLY A 193 -22.41 -48.87 -4.19
N GLY A 194 -22.85 -47.94 -3.35
CA GLY A 194 -24.17 -47.87 -2.75
C GLY A 194 -25.06 -46.79 -3.36
N THR A 195 -25.88 -46.18 -2.51
CA THR A 195 -26.75 -45.06 -2.90
C THR A 195 -26.29 -43.68 -2.40
N GLY A 196 -25.17 -43.63 -1.67
CA GLY A 196 -24.57 -42.37 -1.23
C GLY A 196 -23.45 -41.94 -2.17
N ASN A 197 -22.75 -40.86 -1.82
CA ASN A 197 -21.57 -40.44 -2.56
C ASN A 197 -20.38 -41.28 -2.12
N ASP A 198 -19.91 -42.14 -3.01
CA ASP A 198 -18.82 -43.08 -2.73
C ASP A 198 -17.50 -42.58 -3.32
N THR A 199 -16.38 -42.92 -2.67
CA THR A 199 -15.02 -42.64 -3.15
C THR A 199 -14.23 -43.94 -3.26
N PHE A 200 -13.70 -44.21 -4.44
CA PHE A 200 -12.86 -45.36 -4.75
C PHE A 200 -11.43 -44.88 -4.97
N ILE A 201 -10.52 -45.27 -4.09
CA ILE A 201 -9.10 -44.92 -4.15
C ILE A 201 -8.39 -46.04 -4.89
N VAL A 202 -7.93 -45.76 -6.10
CA VAL A 202 -7.28 -46.74 -6.96
C VAL A 202 -5.81 -46.38 -7.13
N ASP A 203 -4.95 -47.39 -7.09
CA ASP A 203 -3.60 -47.32 -7.61
C ASP A 203 -3.66 -47.78 -9.07
N MET A 204 -3.34 -46.90 -10.01
CA MET A 204 -3.41 -47.21 -11.45
C MET A 204 -2.44 -48.33 -11.85
N ALA A 205 -1.42 -48.66 -11.05
CA ALA A 205 -0.56 -49.81 -11.28
C ALA A 205 -1.26 -51.16 -11.05
N ASN A 206 -2.34 -51.19 -10.27
CA ASN A 206 -3.06 -52.42 -9.91
C ASN A 206 -4.35 -52.64 -10.71
N ILE A 207 -4.85 -51.62 -11.43
CA ILE A 207 -6.10 -51.71 -12.19
C ILE A 207 -5.85 -52.20 -13.62
N THR A 208 -6.69 -53.12 -14.09
CA THR A 208 -6.65 -53.71 -15.43
C THR A 208 -8.05 -53.74 -16.05
N SER A 209 -8.13 -54.07 -17.35
CA SER A 209 -9.41 -54.24 -18.05
C SER A 209 -10.35 -55.32 -17.49
N LEU A 210 -9.89 -56.14 -16.53
CA LEU A 210 -10.68 -57.19 -15.88
C LEU A 210 -11.32 -56.74 -14.56
N ASP A 211 -10.88 -55.62 -14.01
CA ASP A 211 -11.43 -55.02 -12.81
C ASP A 211 -12.75 -54.32 -13.12
N THR A 212 -13.70 -54.36 -12.18
CA THR A 212 -14.99 -53.68 -12.33
C THR A 212 -15.27 -52.83 -11.11
N ILE A 213 -15.46 -51.52 -11.30
CA ILE A 213 -15.86 -50.58 -10.26
C ILE A 213 -17.14 -49.90 -10.74
N THR A 214 -18.23 -50.02 -9.97
CA THR A 214 -19.49 -49.36 -10.28
C THR A 214 -19.86 -48.42 -9.13
N GLY A 215 -19.97 -47.10 -9.36
CA GLY A 215 -20.28 -46.15 -8.28
C GLY A 215 -21.65 -46.34 -7.66
N GLY A 216 -22.65 -46.66 -8.48
CA GLY A 216 -24.03 -46.88 -7.99
C GLY A 216 -24.90 -45.67 -8.28
N THR A 217 -25.59 -45.15 -7.27
CA THR A 217 -26.31 -43.88 -7.39
C THR A 217 -25.73 -42.90 -6.40
N GLY A 218 -25.58 -41.64 -6.78
CA GLY A 218 -24.93 -40.65 -5.93
C GLY A 218 -24.09 -39.76 -6.82
N THR A 219 -23.19 -39.00 -6.22
CA THR A 219 -22.05 -38.41 -6.93
C THR A 219 -20.81 -39.16 -6.51
N ASP A 220 -20.37 -40.07 -7.37
CA ASP A 220 -19.32 -41.02 -7.06
C ASP A 220 -17.97 -40.53 -7.58
N THR A 221 -16.93 -40.71 -6.77
CA THR A 221 -15.56 -40.22 -7.01
C THR A 221 -14.62 -41.39 -7.24
N LEU A 222 -13.91 -41.37 -8.37
CA LEU A 222 -12.72 -42.18 -8.58
C LEU A 222 -11.51 -41.31 -8.23
N ARG A 223 -10.80 -41.67 -7.17
CA ARG A 223 -9.57 -40.97 -6.77
C ARG A 223 -8.35 -41.74 -7.22
N ILE A 224 -7.46 -41.03 -7.92
CA ILE A 224 -6.21 -41.52 -8.49
C ILE A 224 -5.02 -40.72 -7.97
N ASN A 225 -3.84 -41.31 -8.04
CA ASN A 225 -2.56 -40.73 -7.62
C ASN A 225 -1.50 -40.72 -8.74
N ASP A 226 -1.93 -40.94 -9.98
CA ASP A 226 -1.10 -40.98 -11.19
C ASP A 226 -1.99 -40.67 -12.41
N SER A 227 -1.36 -40.47 -13.56
CA SER A 227 -1.99 -40.19 -14.85
C SER A 227 -2.97 -41.28 -15.30
N MET A 228 -4.07 -40.85 -15.93
CA MET A 228 -5.08 -41.73 -16.53
C MET A 228 -5.25 -41.43 -18.02
N THR A 229 -4.51 -42.16 -18.86
CA THR A 229 -4.46 -41.92 -20.32
C THR A 229 -4.90 -43.12 -21.16
N THR A 230 -5.13 -44.28 -20.53
CA THR A 230 -5.45 -45.53 -21.26
C THR A 230 -6.88 -46.00 -21.00
N ALA A 231 -7.75 -45.84 -22.00
CA ALA A 231 -9.17 -46.23 -21.90
C ALA A 231 -9.40 -47.74 -21.67
N ALA A 232 -8.44 -48.60 -22.02
CA ALA A 232 -8.58 -50.05 -21.87
C ALA A 232 -8.52 -50.50 -20.41
N ASP A 233 -7.71 -49.84 -19.58
CA ASP A 233 -7.47 -50.25 -18.20
C ASP A 233 -8.64 -49.91 -17.28
N VAL A 234 -9.42 -48.88 -17.64
CA VAL A 234 -10.59 -48.43 -16.85
C VAL A 234 -11.93 -48.72 -17.53
N ALA A 235 -11.95 -49.58 -18.54
CA ALA A 235 -13.17 -49.92 -19.27
C ALA A 235 -14.26 -50.57 -18.40
N GLY A 236 -13.88 -51.19 -17.28
CA GLY A 236 -14.79 -51.77 -16.29
C GLY A 236 -15.28 -50.79 -15.22
N ILE A 237 -14.83 -49.53 -15.25
CA ILE A 237 -15.23 -48.49 -14.31
C ILE A 237 -16.43 -47.71 -14.86
N THR A 238 -17.53 -47.65 -14.12
CA THR A 238 -18.78 -47.01 -14.56
C THR A 238 -19.53 -46.32 -13.41
N GLY A 239 -20.42 -45.38 -13.73
CA GLY A 239 -21.18 -44.62 -12.73
C GLY A 239 -20.28 -43.78 -11.84
N ILE A 240 -19.31 -43.10 -12.44
CA ILE A 240 -18.41 -42.17 -11.78
C ILE A 240 -18.69 -40.78 -12.35
N GLU A 241 -18.89 -39.79 -11.49
CA GLU A 241 -19.16 -38.40 -11.86
C GLU A 241 -17.97 -37.48 -11.58
N VAL A 242 -17.07 -37.90 -10.70
CA VAL A 242 -15.88 -37.13 -10.32
C VAL A 242 -14.63 -37.98 -10.47
N VAL A 243 -13.62 -37.46 -11.17
CA VAL A 243 -12.25 -37.99 -11.08
C VAL A 243 -11.46 -37.03 -10.24
N GLU A 244 -10.94 -37.51 -9.12
CA GLU A 244 -10.09 -36.72 -8.25
C GLU A 244 -8.63 -37.13 -8.43
N LEU A 245 -7.78 -36.18 -8.84
CA LEU A 245 -6.34 -36.35 -8.77
C LEU A 245 -5.86 -35.87 -7.41
N ARG A 246 -5.09 -36.72 -6.73
CA ARG A 246 -4.30 -36.36 -5.55
C ARG A 246 -2.90 -36.91 -5.75
N ASN A 247 -1.95 -36.04 -6.07
CA ASN A 247 -0.56 -36.45 -6.15
C ASN A 247 -0.07 -36.78 -4.73
N THR A 248 0.61 -37.92 -4.57
CA THR A 248 1.16 -38.32 -3.26
C THR A 248 2.65 -38.62 -3.39
N GLY A 249 3.22 -38.38 -4.58
CA GLY A 249 4.61 -38.62 -4.90
C GLY A 249 5.47 -37.42 -4.54
N THR A 250 6.67 -37.67 -4.03
CA THR A 250 7.67 -36.63 -3.82
C THR A 250 8.34 -36.28 -5.16
N GLY A 251 7.76 -35.37 -5.95
CA GLY A 251 8.34 -34.86 -7.20
C GLY A 251 7.30 -34.32 -8.19
N ALA A 252 7.75 -33.41 -9.07
CA ALA A 252 6.95 -32.84 -10.15
C ALA A 252 6.46 -33.94 -11.11
N ASN A 253 5.31 -34.52 -10.80
CA ASN A 253 4.64 -35.50 -11.64
C ASN A 253 3.54 -34.73 -12.37
N ASP A 254 3.85 -34.27 -13.58
CA ASP A 254 2.83 -33.65 -14.44
C ASP A 254 1.78 -34.71 -14.79
N ASP A 255 0.63 -34.66 -14.12
CA ASP A 255 -0.42 -35.66 -14.29
C ASP A 255 -1.32 -35.32 -15.48
N THR A 256 -1.64 -36.35 -16.27
CA THR A 256 -2.58 -36.21 -17.39
C THR A 256 -3.81 -37.08 -17.20
N VAL A 257 -5.00 -36.48 -17.30
CA VAL A 257 -6.27 -37.20 -17.42
C VAL A 257 -6.83 -37.02 -18.82
N ASP A 258 -7.05 -38.14 -19.52
CA ASP A 258 -7.82 -38.17 -20.75
C ASP A 258 -9.31 -38.19 -20.39
N ALA A 259 -9.97 -37.02 -20.51
CA ALA A 259 -11.37 -36.86 -20.20
C ALA A 259 -12.30 -37.70 -21.10
N SER A 260 -11.83 -38.13 -22.28
CA SER A 260 -12.62 -38.95 -23.21
C SER A 260 -12.75 -40.41 -22.81
N ILE A 261 -11.98 -40.85 -21.81
CA ILE A 261 -12.08 -42.17 -21.20
C ILE A 261 -13.47 -42.38 -20.56
N PHE A 262 -14.07 -41.32 -20.04
CA PHE A 262 -15.37 -41.39 -19.39
C PHE A 262 -16.49 -41.16 -20.41
N ALA A 263 -17.44 -42.09 -20.46
CA ALA A 263 -18.54 -42.06 -21.42
C ALA A 263 -19.57 -40.94 -21.16
N THR A 264 -19.48 -40.27 -20.00
CA THR A 264 -20.37 -39.18 -19.60
C THR A 264 -19.81 -37.83 -20.06
N ALA A 265 -20.60 -37.07 -20.81
CA ALA A 265 -20.26 -35.74 -21.31
C ALA A 265 -20.11 -34.66 -20.20
N SER A 266 -19.96 -35.05 -18.94
CA SER A 266 -20.00 -34.16 -17.77
C SER A 266 -19.24 -34.74 -16.58
N ILE A 267 -18.07 -35.35 -16.81
CA ILE A 267 -17.21 -35.71 -15.67
C ILE A 267 -16.57 -34.46 -15.10
N ASN A 268 -16.63 -34.29 -13.78
CA ASN A 268 -15.92 -33.21 -13.10
C ASN A 268 -14.54 -33.73 -12.71
N ILE A 269 -13.49 -33.04 -13.18
CA ILE A 269 -12.12 -33.35 -12.78
C ILE A 269 -11.79 -32.48 -11.58
N ARG A 270 -11.59 -33.11 -10.43
CA ARG A 270 -11.15 -32.44 -9.21
C ARG A 270 -9.63 -32.54 -9.11
N VAL A 271 -8.99 -31.39 -9.07
CA VAL A 271 -7.56 -31.24 -8.82
C VAL A 271 -7.40 -30.73 -7.40
N ALA A 272 -6.65 -31.46 -6.60
CA ALA A 272 -6.36 -31.12 -5.22
C ALA A 272 -4.87 -30.84 -5.08
N ASP A 273 -4.52 -29.70 -4.48
CA ASP A 273 -3.14 -29.40 -4.09
C ASP A 273 -2.69 -30.34 -2.96
N THR A 274 -1.45 -30.84 -3.05
CA THR A 274 -0.89 -31.83 -2.13
C THR A 274 0.53 -31.44 -1.76
N ASN A 275 0.85 -31.48 -0.47
CA ASN A 275 2.16 -31.15 0.11
C ASN A 275 3.30 -32.07 -0.38
N ASP A 276 3.79 -31.82 -1.60
CA ASP A 276 4.88 -32.57 -2.24
C ASP A 276 6.25 -31.95 -1.94
N GLY A 277 6.23 -30.67 -1.55
CA GLY A 277 7.32 -29.98 -0.90
C GLY A 277 8.52 -29.70 -1.80
N THR A 278 8.35 -29.31 -3.08
CA THR A 278 9.22 -28.25 -3.69
C THR A 278 8.94 -27.83 -5.14
N ASN A 279 8.01 -28.41 -5.92
CA ASN A 279 7.82 -28.02 -7.32
C ASN A 279 6.36 -27.84 -7.72
N ALA A 280 6.06 -26.76 -8.44
CA ALA A 280 4.76 -26.53 -9.06
C ALA A 280 4.30 -27.73 -9.90
N GLU A 281 3.09 -28.22 -9.63
CA GLU A 281 2.47 -29.33 -10.35
C GLU A 281 1.74 -28.82 -11.61
N LEU A 282 1.90 -29.51 -12.75
CA LEU A 282 1.10 -29.26 -13.95
C LEU A 282 0.11 -30.41 -14.19
N VAL A 283 -1.18 -30.13 -14.04
CA VAL A 283 -2.25 -31.06 -14.40
C VAL A 283 -2.73 -30.76 -15.82
N THR A 284 -2.75 -31.80 -16.66
CA THR A 284 -3.27 -31.74 -18.02
C THR A 284 -4.58 -32.52 -18.15
N VAL A 285 -5.65 -31.83 -18.52
CA VAL A 285 -6.90 -32.44 -18.95
C VAL A 285 -6.90 -32.52 -20.48
N SER A 286 -6.68 -33.72 -21.00
CA SER A 286 -6.60 -33.98 -22.44
C SER A 286 -7.90 -34.54 -23.01
N ASN A 287 -8.11 -34.34 -24.31
CA ASN A 287 -9.27 -34.84 -25.04
C ASN A 287 -10.62 -34.46 -24.40
N ALA A 288 -10.69 -33.25 -23.82
CA ALA A 288 -11.91 -32.72 -23.23
C ALA A 288 -13.01 -32.52 -24.29
N GLY A 289 -14.27 -32.58 -23.84
CA GLY A 289 -15.42 -32.30 -24.71
C GLY A 289 -15.66 -30.80 -24.90
N SER A 290 -16.66 -30.49 -25.73
CA SER A 290 -17.19 -29.12 -25.93
C SER A 290 -17.75 -28.49 -24.65
N THR A 291 -18.03 -29.31 -23.63
CA THR A 291 -18.33 -28.83 -22.29
C THR A 291 -17.52 -29.65 -21.29
N GLN A 292 -16.66 -29.01 -20.53
CA GLN A 292 -15.83 -29.65 -19.52
C GLN A 292 -15.99 -28.93 -18.18
N SER A 293 -16.05 -29.68 -17.09
CA SER A 293 -16.09 -29.11 -15.73
C SER A 293 -14.84 -29.55 -14.95
N ILE A 294 -14.20 -28.60 -14.28
CA ILE A 294 -12.99 -28.81 -13.50
C ILE A 294 -13.16 -28.06 -12.19
N THR A 295 -12.80 -28.71 -11.09
CA THR A 295 -12.79 -28.12 -9.74
C THR A 295 -11.36 -28.14 -9.22
N MET A 296 -10.82 -26.98 -8.91
CA MET A 296 -9.54 -26.84 -8.22
C MET A 296 -9.84 -26.49 -6.76
N THR A 297 -9.36 -27.30 -5.83
CA THR A 297 -9.66 -27.15 -4.41
C THR A 297 -8.44 -27.38 -3.55
N ASP A 298 -8.33 -26.56 -2.51
CA ASP A 298 -7.47 -26.89 -1.37
C ASP A 298 -8.06 -28.13 -0.70
N SER A 299 -7.24 -29.14 -0.44
CA SER A 299 -7.70 -30.45 0.01
C SER A 299 -8.07 -30.41 1.50
N THR A 300 -9.35 -30.12 1.80
CA THR A 300 -9.88 -30.04 3.18
C THR A 300 -9.86 -31.35 4.00
N GLU A 301 -9.20 -32.41 3.55
CA GLU A 301 -9.10 -33.69 4.26
C GLU A 301 -7.79 -33.72 5.08
N THR A 302 -7.77 -32.97 6.19
CA THR A 302 -6.73 -32.99 7.25
C THR A 302 -5.31 -32.49 6.94
N GLU A 303 -5.08 -31.78 5.84
CA GLU A 303 -3.80 -31.10 5.62
C GLU A 303 -3.64 -29.89 6.56
N VAL A 304 -2.50 -29.85 7.23
CA VAL A 304 -2.16 -28.86 8.25
C VAL A 304 -1.55 -27.66 7.54
N ASN A 305 -2.34 -26.61 7.28
CA ASN A 305 -1.84 -25.28 6.91
C ASN A 305 -0.71 -25.34 5.86
N ASP A 306 -1.05 -25.70 4.63
CA ASP A 306 -0.07 -25.84 3.55
C ASP A 306 0.44 -24.46 3.11
N ALA A 307 1.72 -24.40 2.80
CA ALA A 307 2.32 -23.30 2.08
C ALA A 307 2.17 -23.61 0.58
N ASN A 308 0.93 -23.51 0.09
CA ASN A 308 0.52 -23.70 -1.31
C ASN A 308 1.68 -23.42 -2.29
N ASP A 309 2.30 -24.48 -2.80
CA ASP A 309 3.43 -24.39 -3.73
C ASP A 309 2.97 -24.21 -5.19
N GLY A 310 1.65 -24.28 -5.39
CA GLY A 310 0.92 -23.78 -6.54
C GLY A 310 0.73 -24.83 -7.64
N VAL A 311 -0.51 -24.98 -8.09
CA VAL A 311 -0.89 -25.89 -9.18
C VAL A 311 -1.11 -25.13 -10.50
N SER A 312 -0.78 -25.76 -11.62
CA SER A 312 -1.07 -25.29 -12.98
C SER A 312 -2.04 -26.25 -13.68
N LEU A 313 -2.92 -25.71 -14.52
CA LEU A 313 -3.92 -26.45 -15.28
C LEU A 313 -3.77 -26.17 -16.77
N THR A 314 -3.71 -27.22 -17.58
CA THR A 314 -3.87 -27.14 -19.04
C THR A 314 -5.05 -27.98 -19.48
N VAL A 315 -5.94 -27.40 -20.28
CA VAL A 315 -7.11 -28.10 -20.85
C VAL A 315 -7.03 -28.08 -22.36
N THR A 316 -7.09 -29.26 -22.98
CA THR A 316 -7.12 -29.41 -24.44
C THR A 316 -8.36 -30.19 -24.85
N GLN A 317 -9.09 -29.67 -25.85
CA GLN A 317 -10.22 -30.35 -26.43
C GLN A 317 -9.76 -31.53 -27.29
N LYS A 318 -10.65 -32.50 -27.41
CA LYS A 318 -10.46 -33.63 -28.31
C LYS A 318 -10.45 -33.15 -29.76
N ALA A 319 -9.53 -33.67 -30.56
CA ALA A 319 -9.44 -33.34 -31.98
C ALA A 319 -10.79 -33.56 -32.72
N GLY A 320 -11.27 -32.50 -33.39
CA GLY A 320 -12.55 -32.50 -34.11
C GLY A 320 -13.78 -32.20 -33.25
N VAL A 321 -13.57 -31.94 -31.96
CA VAL A 321 -14.49 -31.26 -31.05
C VAL A 321 -13.90 -29.84 -30.91
N GLY A 322 -14.73 -28.80 -31.05
CA GLY A 322 -14.25 -27.46 -31.41
C GLY A 322 -15.30 -26.75 -32.24
N GLY A 323 -16.20 -26.05 -31.57
CA GLY A 323 -17.29 -25.26 -32.13
C GLY A 323 -17.02 -23.76 -32.02
N SER A 324 -18.10 -22.97 -31.99
CA SER A 324 -18.04 -21.55 -31.63
C SER A 324 -18.83 -21.29 -30.35
N THR A 325 -19.00 -22.33 -29.53
CA THR A 325 -19.91 -22.40 -28.38
C THR A 325 -19.37 -23.32 -27.28
N ASP A 326 -18.07 -23.61 -27.28
CA ASP A 326 -17.47 -24.51 -26.31
C ASP A 326 -17.38 -23.82 -24.94
N VAL A 327 -17.63 -24.59 -23.88
CA VAL A 327 -17.76 -24.09 -22.51
C VAL A 327 -16.84 -24.85 -21.54
N LEU A 328 -15.97 -24.11 -20.84
CA LEU A 328 -15.25 -24.62 -19.68
C LEU A 328 -15.91 -24.11 -18.39
N ASN A 329 -16.27 -24.99 -17.47
CA ASN A 329 -16.71 -24.62 -16.12
C ASN A 329 -15.56 -24.88 -15.14
N LEU A 330 -14.93 -23.83 -14.65
CA LEU A 330 -13.87 -23.87 -13.66
C LEU A 330 -14.44 -23.46 -12.29
N THR A 331 -14.30 -24.33 -11.29
CA THR A 331 -14.62 -23.99 -9.89
C THR A 331 -13.32 -23.87 -9.11
N LEU A 332 -13.11 -22.75 -8.41
CA LEU A 332 -11.96 -22.49 -7.54
C LEU A 332 -12.43 -22.45 -6.08
N SER A 333 -11.82 -23.25 -5.22
CA SER A 333 -12.22 -23.36 -3.81
C SER A 333 -11.01 -23.22 -2.89
N GLY A 334 -10.64 -21.98 -2.58
CA GLY A 334 -9.55 -21.67 -1.65
C GLY A 334 -8.13 -21.87 -2.21
N GLU A 335 -7.99 -21.90 -3.54
CA GLU A 335 -6.77 -22.35 -4.22
C GLU A 335 -5.89 -21.19 -4.72
N THR A 336 -4.57 -21.38 -4.75
CA THR A 336 -3.59 -20.51 -5.44
C THR A 336 -3.09 -21.22 -6.69
N VAL A 337 -3.63 -20.83 -7.84
CA VAL A 337 -3.30 -21.42 -9.14
C VAL A 337 -2.22 -20.59 -9.81
N LEU A 338 -1.12 -21.22 -10.24
CA LEU A 338 -0.03 -20.53 -10.94
C LEU A 338 -0.38 -20.23 -12.39
N ALA A 339 -1.03 -21.18 -13.07
CA ALA A 339 -1.42 -21.02 -14.46
C ALA A 339 -2.69 -21.79 -14.81
N VAL A 340 -3.55 -21.19 -15.63
CA VAL A 340 -4.62 -21.87 -16.34
C VAL A 340 -4.44 -21.61 -17.83
N THR A 341 -4.38 -22.68 -18.62
CA THR A 341 -4.35 -22.62 -20.09
C THR A 341 -5.60 -23.30 -20.65
N ALA A 342 -6.51 -22.51 -21.21
CA ALA A 342 -7.82 -22.93 -21.72
C ALA A 342 -8.12 -22.33 -23.11
N ASN A 343 -7.09 -22.29 -23.96
CA ASN A 343 -7.06 -21.63 -25.29
C ASN A 343 -7.94 -22.23 -26.38
N GLU A 344 -8.84 -23.16 -26.03
CA GLU A 344 -9.71 -23.82 -26.99
C GLU A 344 -11.19 -23.66 -26.64
N TYR A 345 -11.56 -22.84 -25.64
CA TYR A 345 -12.95 -22.61 -25.24
C TYR A 345 -13.41 -21.18 -25.55
N GLU A 346 -14.64 -21.01 -26.05
CA GLU A 346 -15.23 -19.67 -26.30
C GLU A 346 -15.85 -19.05 -25.06
N THR A 347 -16.36 -19.87 -24.14
CA THR A 347 -16.92 -19.42 -22.86
C THR A 347 -16.23 -20.12 -21.71
N ILE A 348 -15.77 -19.35 -20.73
CA ILE A 348 -15.22 -19.89 -19.49
C ILE A 348 -16.01 -19.36 -18.30
N ASN A 349 -16.71 -20.25 -17.61
CA ASN A 349 -17.41 -19.92 -16.37
C ASN A 349 -16.46 -20.20 -15.20
N ILE A 350 -16.11 -19.18 -14.42
CA ILE A 350 -15.31 -19.29 -13.20
C ILE A 350 -16.25 -19.12 -12.01
N ALA A 351 -16.29 -20.11 -11.12
CA ALA A 351 -17.08 -20.06 -9.89
C ALA A 351 -16.16 -20.15 -8.68
N THR A 352 -16.25 -19.21 -7.75
CA THR A 352 -15.59 -19.35 -6.45
C THR A 352 -16.49 -20.11 -5.48
N ALA A 353 -15.89 -21.01 -4.70
CA ALA A 353 -16.57 -21.82 -3.71
C ALA A 353 -15.74 -21.87 -2.39
N GLY A 354 -16.29 -22.54 -1.37
CA GLY A 354 -15.62 -22.68 -0.09
C GLY A 354 -15.71 -21.43 0.78
N THR A 355 -14.69 -21.20 1.61
CA THR A 355 -14.66 -20.11 2.61
C THR A 355 -13.42 -19.22 2.55
N VAL A 356 -12.50 -19.53 1.63
CA VAL A 356 -11.21 -18.84 1.45
C VAL A 356 -11.17 -18.21 0.06
N ALA A 357 -10.39 -17.14 -0.12
CA ALA A 357 -10.17 -16.50 -1.42
C ALA A 357 -9.41 -17.44 -2.38
N SER A 358 -9.48 -17.17 -3.67
CA SER A 358 -8.70 -17.89 -4.68
C SER A 358 -7.95 -16.91 -5.57
N SER A 359 -6.84 -17.36 -6.15
CA SER A 359 -6.08 -16.54 -7.10
C SER A 359 -5.57 -17.38 -8.26
N VAL A 360 -5.48 -16.75 -9.44
CA VAL A 360 -4.83 -17.32 -10.62
C VAL A 360 -3.77 -16.33 -11.12
N ALA A 361 -2.51 -16.76 -11.17
CA ALA A 361 -1.42 -15.86 -11.55
C ALA A 361 -1.37 -15.60 -13.06
N THR A 362 -1.57 -16.64 -13.87
CA THR A 362 -1.68 -16.52 -15.34
C THR A 362 -2.89 -17.26 -15.86
N PHE A 363 -3.69 -16.62 -16.71
CA PHE A 363 -4.91 -17.18 -17.25
C PHE A 363 -4.94 -16.94 -18.77
N SER A 364 -4.49 -17.94 -19.52
CA SER A 364 -4.47 -17.91 -21.00
C SER A 364 -5.75 -18.55 -21.53
N ALA A 365 -6.53 -17.75 -22.26
CA ALA A 365 -7.82 -18.09 -22.81
C ALA A 365 -8.00 -17.44 -24.20
N THR A 366 -7.05 -17.64 -25.10
CA THR A 366 -6.94 -16.94 -26.40
C THR A 366 -8.09 -17.17 -27.39
N THR A 367 -9.07 -18.00 -27.06
CA THR A 367 -10.31 -18.20 -27.85
C THR A 367 -11.56 -17.74 -27.13
N ALA A 368 -11.43 -17.40 -25.84
CA ALA A 368 -12.56 -17.01 -25.02
C ALA A 368 -13.05 -15.64 -25.47
N GLN A 369 -14.36 -15.56 -25.68
CA GLN A 369 -15.07 -14.31 -25.96
C GLN A 369 -15.93 -13.89 -24.77
N ASN A 370 -16.15 -14.82 -23.83
CA ASN A 370 -17.00 -14.61 -22.68
C ASN A 370 -16.45 -15.36 -21.46
N ILE A 371 -15.85 -14.63 -20.51
CA ILE A 371 -15.54 -15.14 -19.18
C ILE A 371 -16.67 -14.70 -18.25
N VAL A 372 -17.28 -15.63 -17.53
CA VAL A 372 -18.34 -15.34 -16.54
C VAL A 372 -17.84 -15.71 -15.16
N ILE A 373 -17.87 -14.78 -14.22
CA ILE A 373 -17.37 -14.97 -12.86
C ILE A 373 -18.55 -14.96 -11.87
N THR A 374 -18.61 -15.97 -11.00
CA THR A 374 -19.67 -16.15 -10.00
C THR A 374 -19.12 -16.61 -8.65
N GLY A 375 -19.97 -16.55 -7.63
CA GLY A 375 -19.63 -16.96 -6.26
C GLY A 375 -19.49 -15.78 -5.31
N SER A 376 -18.93 -16.04 -4.13
CA SER A 376 -18.90 -15.08 -3.01
C SER A 376 -17.53 -14.87 -2.40
N GLN A 377 -16.54 -15.68 -2.76
CA GLN A 377 -15.20 -15.57 -2.22
C GLN A 377 -14.38 -14.65 -3.09
N ALA A 378 -13.50 -13.84 -2.50
CA ALA A 378 -12.64 -12.95 -3.28
C ALA A 378 -11.81 -13.73 -4.31
N LEU A 379 -11.63 -13.14 -5.49
CA LEU A 379 -10.90 -13.73 -6.61
C LEU A 379 -9.89 -12.74 -7.15
N THR A 380 -8.66 -13.18 -7.33
CA THR A 380 -7.61 -12.40 -8.00
C THR A 380 -7.16 -13.11 -9.28
N LEU A 381 -7.22 -12.42 -10.42
CA LEU A 381 -6.72 -12.87 -11.72
C LEU A 381 -5.66 -11.86 -12.21
N THR A 382 -4.36 -12.18 -12.12
CA THR A 382 -3.29 -11.17 -12.30
C THR A 382 -2.75 -11.03 -13.73
N ALA A 383 -3.03 -11.98 -14.61
CA ALA A 383 -2.65 -11.88 -16.02
C ALA A 383 -3.64 -12.67 -16.86
N VAL A 384 -4.76 -12.02 -17.17
CA VAL A 384 -5.76 -12.56 -18.09
C VAL A 384 -5.37 -12.17 -19.51
N ASP A 385 -5.23 -13.20 -20.34
CA ASP A 385 -4.92 -13.13 -21.77
C ASP A 385 -6.08 -13.77 -22.54
N MET A 386 -6.97 -12.95 -23.07
CA MET A 386 -8.03 -13.39 -24.00
C MET A 386 -7.56 -13.14 -25.46
N GLU A 387 -8.40 -13.19 -26.48
CA GLU A 387 -8.04 -12.52 -27.76
C GLU A 387 -9.33 -12.19 -28.52
N GLU A 388 -9.37 -11.02 -29.16
CA GLU A 388 -10.54 -10.58 -29.90
C GLU A 388 -10.65 -11.43 -31.17
N GLN A 389 -11.71 -12.24 -31.26
CA GLN A 389 -11.89 -13.09 -32.43
C GLN A 389 -12.50 -12.30 -33.59
N ALA A 390 -11.65 -11.73 -34.44
CA ALA A 390 -11.97 -10.91 -35.63
C ALA A 390 -12.99 -11.51 -36.64
N ALA A 391 -13.41 -12.77 -36.47
CA ALA A 391 -14.39 -13.47 -37.32
C ALA A 391 -15.66 -13.95 -36.58
N SER A 392 -15.87 -13.55 -35.33
CA SER A 392 -16.99 -14.01 -34.50
C SER A 392 -18.29 -13.21 -34.68
N PRO A 393 -19.49 -13.81 -34.53
CA PRO A 393 -20.76 -13.09 -34.40
C PRO A 393 -20.87 -12.21 -33.13
N LEU A 394 -20.01 -12.41 -32.13
CA LEU A 394 -19.84 -11.54 -30.96
C LEU A 394 -18.51 -10.79 -31.17
N ALA A 395 -18.57 -9.56 -31.65
CA ALA A 395 -17.39 -8.78 -32.02
C ALA A 395 -16.67 -8.13 -30.83
N THR A 396 -17.12 -8.37 -29.60
CA THR A 396 -16.65 -7.69 -28.39
C THR A 396 -16.36 -8.73 -27.32
N SER A 397 -15.14 -8.76 -26.81
CA SER A 397 -14.73 -9.67 -25.73
C SER A 397 -15.40 -9.26 -24.42
N LYS A 398 -15.87 -10.23 -23.62
CA LYS A 398 -16.66 -9.94 -22.42
C LYS A 398 -16.12 -10.67 -21.19
N ILE A 399 -15.92 -9.92 -20.10
CA ILE A 399 -15.71 -10.45 -18.75
C ILE A 399 -16.90 -10.00 -17.89
N ASP A 400 -17.74 -10.93 -17.45
CA ASP A 400 -18.98 -10.67 -16.72
C ASP A 400 -18.96 -11.27 -15.31
N ALA A 401 -18.68 -10.43 -14.32
CA ALA A 401 -18.78 -10.75 -12.90
C ALA A 401 -20.06 -10.18 -12.25
N SER A 402 -21.10 -9.81 -13.02
CA SER A 402 -22.30 -9.15 -12.46
C SER A 402 -23.06 -9.96 -11.41
N ALA A 403 -22.89 -11.30 -11.39
CA ALA A 403 -23.47 -12.19 -10.38
C ALA A 403 -22.50 -12.52 -9.23
N PHE A 404 -21.29 -11.98 -9.26
CA PHE A 404 -20.26 -12.16 -8.24
C PHE A 404 -20.51 -11.24 -7.04
N THR A 405 -20.29 -11.77 -5.85
CA THR A 405 -20.53 -11.03 -4.59
C THR A 405 -19.26 -10.85 -3.75
N GLY A 406 -18.18 -11.54 -4.11
CA GLY A 406 -16.85 -11.30 -3.56
C GLY A 406 -16.20 -10.07 -4.20
N ALA A 407 -15.04 -9.66 -3.68
CA ALA A 407 -14.19 -8.65 -4.33
C ALA A 407 -13.39 -9.30 -5.47
N LEU A 408 -13.41 -8.68 -6.65
CA LEU A 408 -12.67 -9.11 -7.84
C LEU A 408 -11.45 -8.21 -8.04
N THR A 409 -10.26 -8.80 -8.20
CA THR A 409 -9.09 -8.11 -8.72
C THR A 409 -8.73 -8.73 -10.06
N LEU A 410 -8.80 -7.95 -11.13
CA LEU A 410 -8.62 -8.39 -12.50
C LEU A 410 -7.57 -7.53 -13.20
N THR A 411 -6.52 -8.17 -13.71
CA THR A 411 -5.53 -7.54 -14.57
C THR A 411 -5.58 -8.17 -15.95
N VAL A 412 -5.88 -7.37 -16.97
CA VAL A 412 -5.91 -7.77 -18.38
C VAL A 412 -4.60 -7.32 -19.02
N THR A 413 -3.86 -8.27 -19.60
CA THR A 413 -2.48 -8.01 -20.07
C THR A 413 -2.34 -7.81 -21.56
N ASN A 414 -3.41 -8.05 -22.31
CA ASN A 414 -3.41 -7.99 -23.76
C ASN A 414 -4.38 -6.91 -24.28
N ASP A 415 -4.17 -6.55 -25.55
CA ASP A 415 -4.91 -5.51 -26.26
C ASP A 415 -5.99 -6.19 -27.11
N GLU A 416 -7.21 -6.31 -26.58
CA GLU A 416 -8.39 -6.66 -27.38
C GLU A 416 -8.97 -5.35 -27.90
N GLY A 417 -9.41 -5.27 -29.16
CA GLY A 417 -9.97 -4.04 -29.72
C GLY A 417 -11.12 -3.49 -28.88
N ASP A 418 -12.23 -4.24 -28.76
CA ASP A 418 -13.39 -3.82 -27.97
C ASP A 418 -13.67 -4.81 -26.82
N GLN A 419 -13.77 -4.32 -25.58
CA GLN A 419 -14.02 -5.13 -24.38
C GLN A 419 -15.17 -4.62 -23.52
N ILE A 420 -15.92 -5.55 -22.91
CA ILE A 420 -16.87 -5.24 -21.84
C ILE A 420 -16.42 -5.97 -20.57
N ILE A 421 -16.01 -5.21 -19.57
CA ILE A 421 -15.66 -5.72 -18.24
C ILE A 421 -16.70 -5.26 -17.24
N THR A 422 -17.33 -6.20 -16.55
CA THR A 422 -18.38 -5.94 -15.56
C THR A 422 -18.03 -6.59 -14.23
N GLY A 423 -17.93 -5.80 -13.16
CA GLY A 423 -17.76 -6.21 -11.77
C GLY A 423 -19.04 -6.74 -11.13
N GLY A 424 -18.92 -7.16 -9.88
CA GLY A 424 -19.98 -7.71 -9.04
C GLY A 424 -20.54 -6.69 -8.04
N SER A 425 -20.87 -7.18 -6.84
CA SER A 425 -21.31 -6.34 -5.72
C SER A 425 -20.21 -6.07 -4.67
N GLY A 426 -18.99 -6.54 -4.92
CA GLY A 426 -17.82 -6.35 -4.05
C GLY A 426 -17.08 -5.07 -4.39
N ASN A 427 -15.97 -4.79 -3.70
CA ASN A 427 -15.09 -3.71 -4.15
C ASN A 427 -14.15 -4.28 -5.20
N ASP A 428 -14.39 -3.95 -6.46
CA ASP A 428 -13.67 -4.55 -7.57
C ASP A 428 -12.54 -3.64 -8.05
N THR A 429 -11.48 -4.24 -8.57
CA THR A 429 -10.32 -3.55 -9.14
C THR A 429 -10.01 -4.12 -10.51
N PHE A 430 -10.01 -3.26 -11.51
CA PHE A 430 -9.65 -3.58 -12.89
C PHE A 430 -8.35 -2.88 -13.23
N THR A 431 -7.39 -3.60 -13.79
CA THR A 431 -6.10 -3.07 -14.22
C THR A 431 -5.93 -3.35 -15.70
N LEU A 432 -5.78 -2.28 -16.49
CA LEU A 432 -5.59 -2.33 -17.94
C LEU A 432 -4.36 -1.51 -18.34
N GLY A 433 -3.74 -1.84 -19.47
CA GLY A 433 -2.77 -0.97 -20.13
C GLY A 433 -3.47 0.09 -20.98
N THR A 434 -2.76 1.15 -21.37
CA THR A 434 -3.36 2.20 -22.23
C THR A 434 -3.80 1.78 -23.60
N SER A 435 -3.12 0.81 -24.20
CA SER A 435 -3.53 0.28 -25.50
C SER A 435 -4.88 -0.42 -25.42
N SER A 436 -5.18 -1.03 -24.26
CA SER A 436 -6.40 -1.80 -24.00
C SER A 436 -7.58 -0.93 -23.52
N LEU A 437 -7.52 0.39 -23.69
CA LEU A 437 -8.61 1.29 -23.34
C LEU A 437 -8.87 2.32 -24.44
N ASP A 438 -10.00 2.19 -25.11
CA ASP A 438 -10.50 3.14 -26.10
C ASP A 438 -11.99 3.49 -25.90
N SER A 439 -12.60 4.09 -26.93
CA SER A 439 -13.99 4.57 -26.87
C SER A 439 -15.05 3.49 -27.01
N ASP A 440 -14.68 2.32 -27.51
CA ASP A 440 -15.58 1.19 -27.73
C ASP A 440 -15.57 0.20 -26.53
N ASP A 441 -14.60 0.34 -25.62
CA ASP A 441 -14.55 -0.36 -24.34
C ASP A 441 -15.63 0.08 -23.34
N SER A 442 -16.05 -0.84 -22.46
CA SER A 442 -16.98 -0.55 -21.35
C SER A 442 -16.55 -1.24 -20.07
N ILE A 443 -16.20 -0.45 -19.05
CA ILE A 443 -15.79 -0.95 -17.73
C ILE A 443 -16.83 -0.53 -16.69
N ILE A 444 -17.48 -1.49 -16.04
CA ILE A 444 -18.60 -1.25 -15.12
C ILE A 444 -18.31 -1.94 -13.79
N GLY A 445 -18.26 -1.19 -12.69
CA GLY A 445 -18.03 -1.73 -11.34
C GLY A 445 -19.27 -2.40 -10.72
N ASN A 446 -20.47 -1.85 -11.01
CA ASN A 446 -21.76 -2.17 -10.39
C ASN A 446 -21.89 -1.67 -8.93
N GLY A 447 -21.72 -2.53 -7.93
CA GLY A 447 -21.96 -2.16 -6.55
C GLY A 447 -20.71 -2.36 -5.72
N GLY A 448 -20.36 -1.42 -4.85
CA GLY A 448 -19.11 -1.48 -4.12
C GLY A 448 -18.44 -0.12 -4.14
N THR A 449 -17.13 -0.10 -3.99
CA THR A 449 -16.33 1.05 -4.41
C THR A 449 -15.25 0.57 -5.34
N ASP A 450 -15.52 0.70 -6.62
CA ASP A 450 -14.78 0.05 -7.69
C ASP A 450 -13.68 0.95 -8.21
N THR A 451 -12.58 0.35 -8.64
CA THR A 451 -11.37 1.05 -9.07
C THR A 451 -10.94 0.57 -10.44
N LEU A 452 -10.79 1.49 -11.38
CA LEU A 452 -10.03 1.26 -12.60
C LEU A 452 -8.63 1.83 -12.44
N VAL A 453 -7.62 1.01 -12.69
CA VAL A 453 -6.21 1.40 -12.78
C VAL A 453 -5.77 1.29 -14.24
N VAL A 454 -5.35 2.41 -14.82
CA VAL A 454 -4.77 2.45 -16.16
C VAL A 454 -3.25 2.57 -16.01
N THR A 455 -2.57 1.46 -16.26
CA THR A 455 -1.11 1.36 -16.16
C THR A 455 -0.44 1.87 -17.42
N ASN A 456 0.77 2.41 -17.29
CA ASN A 456 1.56 2.92 -18.40
C ASN A 456 0.78 3.95 -19.24
N PHE A 457 0.21 4.96 -18.57
CA PHE A 457 -0.68 5.95 -19.16
C PHE A 457 0.05 6.94 -20.09
N THR A 458 0.04 6.66 -21.41
CA THR A 458 0.66 7.50 -22.44
C THR A 458 -0.30 7.84 -23.59
N GLY A 459 -0.20 9.06 -24.12
CA GLY A 459 -0.96 9.47 -25.31
C GLY A 459 -2.45 9.78 -25.03
N ALA A 460 -3.24 9.90 -26.11
CA ALA A 460 -4.65 10.28 -26.01
C ALA A 460 -5.55 9.05 -26.03
N ALA A 461 -6.07 8.65 -24.86
CA ALA A 461 -7.09 7.59 -24.76
C ALA A 461 -8.45 8.03 -25.33
N GLY A 462 -8.68 9.35 -25.45
CA GLY A 462 -9.93 9.88 -25.97
C GLY A 462 -11.07 9.77 -24.95
N GLU A 463 -12.28 9.56 -25.46
CA GLU A 463 -13.49 9.37 -24.64
C GLU A 463 -13.52 7.96 -24.11
N VAL A 464 -13.54 7.78 -22.78
CA VAL A 464 -13.63 6.46 -22.14
C VAL A 464 -15.03 6.24 -21.57
N ASN A 465 -15.54 5.01 -21.67
CA ASN A 465 -16.86 4.64 -21.16
C ASN A 465 -16.72 3.74 -19.91
N ILE A 466 -16.55 4.40 -18.76
CA ILE A 466 -16.32 3.75 -17.47
C ILE A 466 -17.43 4.12 -16.48
N ASP A 467 -17.85 3.17 -15.66
CA ASP A 467 -18.81 3.34 -14.56
C ASP A 467 -18.20 2.74 -13.29
N VAL A 468 -17.28 3.47 -12.68
CA VAL A 468 -16.53 3.11 -11.47
C VAL A 468 -16.40 4.33 -10.55
N GLU A 469 -16.21 4.13 -9.25
CA GLU A 469 -16.06 5.25 -8.31
C GLU A 469 -14.66 5.86 -8.28
N ARG A 470 -13.63 5.08 -8.65
CA ARG A 470 -12.23 5.52 -8.63
C ARG A 470 -11.53 5.20 -9.94
N LEU A 471 -10.81 6.18 -10.44
CA LEU A 471 -9.88 6.04 -11.55
C LEU A 471 -8.47 6.36 -11.06
N THR A 472 -7.50 5.53 -11.38
CA THR A 472 -6.07 5.78 -11.17
C THR A 472 -5.37 5.74 -12.52
N LEU A 473 -4.61 6.79 -12.82
CA LEU A 473 -3.79 6.92 -14.02
C LEU A 473 -2.33 6.85 -13.59
N GLU A 474 -1.66 5.74 -13.88
CA GLU A 474 -0.22 5.56 -13.64
C GLU A 474 0.52 5.98 -14.90
N LEU A 475 1.03 7.20 -14.94
CA LEU A 475 1.74 7.73 -16.10
C LEU A 475 3.10 7.03 -16.30
N THR A 476 3.67 7.19 -17.48
CA THR A 476 5.03 6.70 -17.77
C THR A 476 5.66 7.54 -18.87
N THR A 477 6.97 7.36 -19.09
CA THR A 477 7.73 8.03 -20.16
C THR A 477 6.99 7.93 -21.49
N GLY A 478 6.72 9.06 -22.13
CA GLY A 478 5.89 9.00 -23.32
C GLY A 478 5.66 10.35 -23.96
N ALA A 479 4.64 10.44 -24.80
CA ALA A 479 4.10 11.71 -25.24
C ALA A 479 3.06 12.20 -24.22
N ALA A 480 2.74 13.50 -24.27
CA ALA A 480 1.66 14.08 -23.47
C ALA A 480 0.38 13.22 -23.47
N SER A 481 -0.17 13.01 -22.29
CA SER A 481 -1.28 12.10 -22.05
C SER A 481 -2.60 12.86 -21.94
N SER A 482 -3.70 12.28 -22.42
CA SER A 482 -5.03 12.88 -22.24
C SER A 482 -6.16 11.87 -22.18
N ILE A 483 -7.14 12.16 -21.33
CA ILE A 483 -8.34 11.37 -21.12
C ILE A 483 -9.58 12.26 -21.04
N ASP A 484 -10.70 11.81 -21.60
CA ASP A 484 -11.99 12.47 -21.56
C ASP A 484 -13.01 11.62 -20.81
N LEU A 485 -13.45 12.14 -19.65
CA LEU A 485 -14.28 11.46 -18.66
C LEU A 485 -15.78 11.80 -18.79
N ARG A 486 -16.24 12.32 -19.93
CA ARG A 486 -17.64 12.78 -20.08
C ARG A 486 -18.71 11.72 -19.81
N ASN A 487 -18.39 10.44 -19.98
CA ASN A 487 -19.30 9.32 -19.69
C ASN A 487 -19.08 8.72 -18.29
N ALA A 488 -18.02 9.11 -17.60
CA ALA A 488 -17.63 8.59 -16.29
C ALA A 488 -18.39 9.28 -15.14
N THR A 489 -19.71 9.17 -15.17
CA THR A 489 -20.61 9.96 -14.31
C THR A 489 -20.66 9.54 -12.84
N SER A 490 -20.18 8.34 -12.50
CA SER A 490 -20.14 7.80 -11.13
C SER A 490 -18.83 8.08 -10.39
N LEU A 491 -17.82 8.64 -11.06
CA LEU A 491 -16.52 8.94 -10.47
C LEU A 491 -16.65 9.83 -9.24
N GLN A 492 -16.03 9.39 -8.16
CA GLN A 492 -15.84 10.15 -6.92
C GLN A 492 -14.38 10.57 -6.74
N ARG A 493 -13.45 9.92 -7.46
CA ARG A 493 -12.03 10.23 -7.39
C ARG A 493 -11.30 9.93 -8.69
N VAL A 494 -10.44 10.85 -9.08
CA VAL A 494 -9.39 10.61 -10.09
C VAL A 494 -8.05 10.78 -9.40
N THR A 495 -7.24 9.74 -9.39
CA THR A 495 -5.84 9.78 -8.99
C THR A 495 -4.99 9.88 -10.25
N VAL A 496 -4.11 10.86 -10.30
CA VAL A 496 -3.08 11.00 -11.33
C VAL A 496 -1.75 10.79 -10.62
N ASP A 497 -1.07 9.71 -10.97
CA ASP A 497 0.23 9.35 -10.43
C ASP A 497 1.32 9.88 -11.37
N LEU A 498 2.07 10.86 -10.88
CA LEU A 498 3.10 11.60 -11.58
C LEU A 498 4.48 11.05 -11.21
N ASP A 499 5.28 10.78 -12.24
CA ASP A 499 6.67 10.36 -12.18
C ASP A 499 7.57 11.40 -12.85
N ALA A 500 8.84 11.48 -12.44
CA ALA A 500 9.85 12.45 -12.90
C ALA A 500 10.18 12.41 -14.40
N THR A 501 9.55 11.50 -15.14
CA THR A 501 9.79 11.28 -16.57
C THR A 501 8.54 11.37 -17.42
N ASP A 502 7.45 11.78 -16.82
CA ASP A 502 6.19 11.97 -17.53
C ASP A 502 6.26 13.18 -18.46
N GLU A 503 5.16 13.39 -19.17
CA GLU A 503 4.91 14.61 -19.93
C GLU A 503 3.53 15.12 -19.52
N ASN A 504 3.18 16.33 -19.97
CA ASN A 504 1.88 16.98 -19.72
C ASN A 504 0.68 16.02 -19.75
N ILE A 505 -0.18 16.11 -18.74
CA ILE A 505 -1.42 15.34 -18.60
C ILE A 505 -2.64 16.26 -18.72
N THR A 506 -3.64 15.85 -19.49
CA THR A 506 -4.94 16.52 -19.58
C THR A 506 -6.08 15.58 -19.18
N VAL A 507 -6.79 15.91 -18.10
CA VAL A 507 -8.00 15.23 -17.65
C VAL A 507 -9.20 16.12 -17.92
N SER A 508 -10.07 15.71 -18.84
CA SER A 508 -11.23 16.48 -19.29
C SER A 508 -12.55 15.92 -18.80
N ASN A 509 -13.54 16.81 -18.63
CA ASN A 509 -14.91 16.46 -18.22
C ASN A 509 -14.98 15.68 -16.89
N ILE A 510 -14.15 16.07 -15.93
CA ILE A 510 -14.20 15.53 -14.56
C ILE A 510 -15.60 15.75 -13.97
N ALA A 511 -16.18 14.73 -13.34
CA ALA A 511 -17.49 14.83 -12.71
C ALA A 511 -17.46 15.84 -11.54
N SER A 512 -18.52 16.63 -11.35
CA SER A 512 -18.57 17.78 -10.42
C SER A 512 -18.38 17.46 -8.93
N SER A 513 -18.34 16.19 -8.55
CA SER A 513 -18.07 15.76 -7.18
C SER A 513 -16.81 14.91 -7.05
N ALA A 514 -16.09 14.68 -8.16
CA ALA A 514 -14.89 13.89 -8.15
C ALA A 514 -13.73 14.71 -7.59
N ALA A 515 -13.11 14.22 -6.51
CA ALA A 515 -11.85 14.78 -6.02
C ALA A 515 -10.71 14.35 -6.95
N VAL A 516 -9.75 15.24 -7.20
CA VAL A 516 -8.51 14.88 -7.88
C VAL A 516 -7.43 14.69 -6.84
N ILE A 517 -6.69 13.59 -6.94
CA ILE A 517 -5.45 13.39 -6.20
C ILE A 517 -4.31 13.44 -7.21
N LEU A 518 -3.34 14.32 -6.98
CA LEU A 518 -2.07 14.29 -7.69
C LEU A 518 -1.08 13.60 -6.75
N GLN A 519 -0.63 12.41 -7.14
CA GLN A 519 0.44 11.69 -6.46
C GLN A 519 1.75 11.99 -7.16
N ASP A 520 2.83 12.18 -6.40
CA ASP A 520 4.17 12.36 -6.93
C ASP A 520 5.10 11.32 -6.28
N THR A 521 5.67 10.43 -7.09
CA THR A 521 6.58 9.37 -6.60
C THR A 521 8.05 9.74 -6.77
N THR A 522 8.40 10.72 -7.60
CA THR A 522 9.79 11.03 -7.95
C THR A 522 10.01 12.50 -8.36
N ALA A 523 11.17 13.04 -7.97
CA ALA A 523 11.39 14.49 -7.85
C ALA A 523 10.95 15.43 -8.99
N ALA A 524 10.37 16.57 -8.58
CA ALA A 524 10.24 17.85 -9.28
C ALA A 524 9.88 17.76 -10.77
N ASP A 525 8.59 17.61 -11.02
CA ASP A 525 8.00 17.65 -12.35
C ASP A 525 7.98 19.08 -12.94
N THR A 526 8.35 19.27 -14.23
CA THR A 526 8.19 20.55 -14.95
C THR A 526 6.93 20.61 -15.81
N ASP A 527 6.10 19.58 -15.74
CA ASP A 527 4.99 19.36 -16.64
C ASP A 527 3.77 20.21 -16.31
N VAL A 528 2.82 20.19 -17.23
CA VAL A 528 1.55 20.87 -17.11
C VAL A 528 0.46 19.84 -16.83
N VAL A 529 -0.12 19.92 -15.64
CA VAL A 529 -1.35 19.22 -15.29
C VAL A 529 -2.54 20.09 -15.68
N ILE A 530 -3.39 19.61 -16.58
CA ILE A 530 -4.60 20.31 -17.03
C ILE A 530 -5.84 19.56 -16.54
N LEU A 531 -6.61 20.18 -15.67
CA LEU A 531 -7.84 19.63 -15.08
C LEU A 531 -9.03 20.47 -15.53
N SER A 532 -10.01 19.84 -16.16
CA SER A 532 -11.26 20.51 -16.55
C SER A 532 -12.47 19.66 -16.24
N GLY A 533 -13.49 20.30 -15.67
CA GLY A 533 -14.73 19.68 -15.27
C GLY A 533 -15.72 19.64 -16.42
N ILE A 534 -16.87 19.03 -16.16
CA ILE A 534 -18.02 19.14 -17.07
C ILE A 534 -18.45 20.61 -17.25
N THR A 535 -19.10 20.93 -18.37
CA THR A 535 -19.54 22.30 -18.65
C THR A 535 -20.49 22.81 -17.55
N GLY A 536 -20.14 23.95 -16.93
CA GLY A 536 -20.91 24.59 -15.88
C GLY A 536 -20.57 24.12 -14.47
N ASP A 537 -19.59 23.22 -14.33
CA ASP A 537 -18.97 22.94 -13.05
C ASP A 537 -18.14 24.13 -12.57
N THR A 538 -18.21 24.43 -11.29
CA THR A 538 -17.59 25.60 -10.67
C THR A 538 -16.60 25.24 -9.58
N ASP A 539 -16.58 23.99 -9.13
CA ASP A 539 -15.87 23.59 -7.92
C ASP A 539 -14.89 22.45 -8.22
N LEU A 540 -13.63 22.58 -7.82
CA LEU A 540 -12.66 21.48 -7.86
C LEU A 540 -11.87 21.41 -6.55
N THR A 541 -11.66 20.18 -6.07
CA THR A 541 -10.70 19.89 -5.00
C THR A 541 -9.56 19.05 -5.56
N VAL A 542 -8.33 19.54 -5.38
CA VAL A 542 -7.09 18.84 -5.71
C VAL A 542 -6.34 18.57 -4.41
N THR A 543 -6.07 17.31 -4.12
CA THR A 543 -5.22 16.89 -3.01
C THR A 543 -3.89 16.43 -3.55
N PHE A 544 -2.81 16.91 -2.95
CA PHE A 544 -1.43 16.52 -3.28
C PHE A 544 -0.97 15.55 -2.20
N SER A 545 -0.40 14.43 -2.64
CA SER A 545 0.16 13.40 -1.77
C SER A 545 1.47 12.94 -2.38
N ASP A 546 2.55 12.93 -1.63
CA ASP A 546 3.79 12.30 -2.01
C ASP A 546 3.86 10.88 -1.44
N GLU A 547 4.70 10.04 -2.05
CA GLU A 547 5.17 8.83 -1.40
C GLU A 547 6.28 9.20 -0.43
N ALA A 548 6.30 8.61 0.77
CA ALA A 548 7.19 9.02 1.84
C ALA A 548 8.67 9.10 1.41
N GLY A 549 9.21 10.32 1.30
CA GLY A 549 10.60 10.60 0.91
C GLY A 549 10.81 10.84 -0.60
N ALA A 550 9.74 10.92 -1.39
CA ALA A 550 9.71 11.56 -2.70
C ALA A 550 9.92 13.09 -2.55
N ALA A 551 10.06 13.80 -3.68
CA ALA A 551 10.14 15.25 -3.64
C ALA A 551 8.75 15.84 -3.86
N ASP A 552 8.58 17.05 -3.35
CA ASP A 552 7.32 17.78 -3.39
C ASP A 552 6.87 18.09 -4.82
N PHE A 553 5.55 18.14 -5.03
CA PHE A 553 4.95 18.55 -6.30
C PHE A 553 5.52 19.90 -6.77
N ASN A 554 6.02 19.99 -8.00
CA ASN A 554 6.64 21.21 -8.55
C ASN A 554 6.18 21.60 -9.98
N ALA A 555 4.92 21.32 -10.34
CA ALA A 555 4.47 21.46 -11.72
C ALA A 555 3.64 22.74 -11.98
N ALA A 556 3.29 22.96 -13.25
CA ALA A 556 2.26 23.93 -13.63
C ALA A 556 0.86 23.29 -13.54
N LEU A 557 -0.10 23.99 -12.95
CA LEU A 557 -1.48 23.53 -12.81
C LEU A 557 -2.42 24.46 -13.59
N THR A 558 -3.18 23.89 -14.52
CA THR A 558 -4.29 24.57 -15.18
C THR A 558 -5.62 24.02 -14.69
N ALA A 559 -6.42 24.83 -13.99
CA ALA A 559 -7.71 24.45 -13.44
C ALA A 559 -8.68 25.63 -13.47
N ASN A 560 -9.55 25.67 -14.48
CA ASN A 560 -10.49 26.78 -14.69
C ASN A 560 -11.82 26.52 -13.97
N TYR A 561 -11.85 26.79 -12.67
CA TYR A 561 -13.01 26.66 -11.78
C TYR A 561 -13.20 27.95 -10.98
N ASP A 562 -14.44 28.30 -10.66
CA ASP A 562 -14.75 29.49 -9.85
C ASP A 562 -14.25 29.31 -8.40
N ASN A 563 -14.32 28.09 -7.88
CA ASN A 563 -13.88 27.69 -6.55
C ASN A 563 -12.85 26.54 -6.66
N LEU A 564 -11.59 26.82 -6.35
CA LEU A 564 -10.52 25.82 -6.34
C LEU A 564 -10.04 25.58 -4.91
N THR A 565 -9.99 24.32 -4.49
CA THR A 565 -9.36 23.91 -3.24
C THR A 565 -8.09 23.13 -3.54
N LEU A 566 -6.95 23.56 -2.98
CA LEU A 566 -5.68 22.84 -3.02
C LEU A 566 -5.35 22.37 -1.60
N ALA A 567 -5.08 21.08 -1.45
CA ALA A 567 -4.88 20.45 -0.15
C ALA A 567 -3.57 19.64 -0.10
N THR A 568 -2.77 19.77 0.95
CA THR A 568 -1.77 18.73 1.27
C THR A 568 -2.47 17.60 2.01
N ASN A 569 -2.06 16.35 1.76
CA ASN A 569 -2.67 15.19 2.40
C ASN A 569 -2.19 15.01 3.85
N ASP A 570 -0.92 15.28 4.13
CA ASP A 570 -0.34 15.31 5.47
C ASP A 570 0.72 16.43 5.65
N SER A 571 1.60 16.28 6.65
CA SER A 571 2.63 17.27 7.02
C SER A 571 4.00 17.03 6.39
N ALA A 572 4.20 15.88 5.74
CA ALA A 572 5.34 15.60 4.89
C ALA A 572 5.07 16.08 3.46
N ASP A 573 3.79 16.04 3.05
CA ASP A 573 3.33 16.53 1.75
C ASP A 573 3.45 18.06 1.62
N ASP A 574 4.51 18.56 0.98
CA ASP A 574 4.61 19.97 0.59
C ASP A 574 4.14 20.18 -0.87
N ILE A 575 3.74 21.41 -1.22
CA ILE A 575 3.26 21.77 -2.56
C ILE A 575 4.04 22.97 -3.09
N THR A 576 4.57 22.85 -4.30
CA THR A 576 5.02 23.99 -5.11
C THR A 576 4.27 24.05 -6.44
N VAL A 577 3.26 24.93 -6.53
CA VAL A 577 2.66 25.26 -7.83
C VAL A 577 3.52 26.33 -8.51
N ALA A 578 4.34 25.91 -9.47
CA ALA A 578 5.24 26.81 -10.19
C ALA A 578 4.45 27.88 -10.98
N VAL A 579 3.39 27.44 -11.67
CA VAL A 579 2.46 28.30 -12.40
C VAL A 579 1.03 27.80 -12.21
N LEU A 580 0.18 28.60 -11.59
CA LEU A 580 -1.27 28.40 -11.55
C LEU A 580 -1.94 29.17 -12.69
N SER A 581 -2.66 28.48 -13.56
CA SER A 581 -3.47 29.07 -14.64
C SER A 581 -4.95 28.73 -14.45
N ALA A 582 -5.77 29.73 -14.13
CA ALA A 582 -7.17 29.53 -13.74
C ALA A 582 -8.03 30.73 -14.14
N THR A 583 -8.45 30.79 -15.40
CA THR A 583 -9.08 31.97 -16.03
C THR A 583 -10.46 32.36 -15.50
N THR A 584 -11.04 31.56 -14.60
CA THR A 584 -12.37 31.77 -14.00
C THR A 584 -12.34 31.76 -12.48
N LEU A 585 -11.16 31.65 -11.86
CA LEU A 585 -11.01 31.53 -10.42
C LEU A 585 -11.39 32.81 -9.67
N ASP A 586 -12.40 32.70 -8.81
CA ASP A 586 -12.84 33.76 -7.89
C ASP A 586 -12.43 33.44 -6.45
N ASN A 587 -12.46 32.16 -6.05
CA ASN A 587 -12.17 31.71 -4.70
C ASN A 587 -11.13 30.58 -4.68
N LEU A 588 -10.04 30.78 -3.94
CA LEU A 588 -8.98 29.80 -3.71
C LEU A 588 -9.00 29.41 -2.23
N THR A 589 -9.14 28.12 -1.94
CA THR A 589 -8.99 27.58 -0.59
C THR A 589 -7.72 26.75 -0.53
N LEU A 590 -6.89 27.00 0.47
CA LEU A 590 -5.73 26.17 0.78
C LEU A 590 -5.96 25.46 2.11
N THR A 591 -5.55 24.20 2.24
CA THR A 591 -5.71 23.43 3.47
C THR A 591 -4.62 22.36 3.57
N GLY A 592 -4.40 21.80 4.76
CA GLY A 592 -3.43 20.73 4.95
C GLY A 592 -2.36 21.09 5.98
N ALA A 593 -1.41 20.19 6.19
CA ALA A 593 -0.42 20.36 7.23
C ALA A 593 0.98 20.75 6.71
N GLY A 594 1.28 20.48 5.44
CA GLY A 594 2.55 20.82 4.80
C GLY A 594 2.60 22.26 4.26
N ASP A 595 3.76 22.63 3.75
CA ASP A 595 4.06 23.94 3.20
C ASP A 595 3.46 24.09 1.80
N ILE A 596 2.93 25.28 1.49
CA ILE A 596 2.27 25.56 0.21
C ILE A 596 2.90 26.80 -0.43
N THR A 597 3.54 26.60 -1.59
CA THR A 597 4.13 27.65 -2.40
C THR A 597 3.38 27.80 -3.72
N ILE A 598 2.93 29.02 -4.04
CA ILE A 598 2.44 29.39 -5.38
C ILE A 598 3.38 30.46 -5.93
N SER A 599 4.26 30.04 -6.84
CA SER A 599 5.34 30.87 -7.38
C SER A 599 4.86 31.88 -8.43
N SER A 600 3.79 31.55 -9.15
CA SER A 600 3.11 32.50 -10.02
C SER A 600 1.69 32.05 -10.30
N ALA A 601 0.77 32.99 -10.41
CA ALA A 601 -0.54 32.77 -11.00
C ALA A 601 -0.64 33.64 -12.25
N THR A 602 -0.62 33.01 -13.42
CA THR A 602 -0.70 33.69 -14.71
C THR A 602 -2.05 33.40 -15.34
N ASN A 603 -2.61 34.37 -16.07
CA ASN A 603 -3.91 34.22 -16.73
C ASN A 603 -5.07 33.85 -15.79
N THR A 604 -5.01 34.18 -14.50
CA THR A 604 -6.17 34.04 -13.62
C THR A 604 -7.09 35.25 -13.75
N THR A 605 -8.39 35.07 -13.51
CA THR A 605 -9.22 36.20 -13.05
C THR A 605 -8.64 36.74 -11.75
N SER A 606 -8.97 37.98 -11.44
CA SER A 606 -8.50 38.62 -10.23
C SER A 606 -9.19 37.96 -9.03
N LEU A 607 -8.46 37.17 -8.23
CA LEU A 607 -9.00 36.42 -7.10
C LEU A 607 -9.73 37.33 -6.10
N ASP A 608 -10.97 37.00 -5.75
CA ASP A 608 -11.77 37.74 -4.75
C ASP A 608 -11.47 37.25 -3.33
N VAL A 609 -11.32 35.95 -3.13
CA VAL A 609 -11.08 35.34 -1.81
C VAL A 609 -9.95 34.31 -1.86
N LEU A 610 -8.99 34.46 -0.94
CA LEU A 610 -8.08 33.38 -0.55
C LEU A 610 -8.37 32.99 0.91
N ASN A 611 -8.68 31.73 1.16
CA ASN A 611 -8.84 31.20 2.51
C ASN A 611 -7.87 30.03 2.75
N ALA A 612 -6.86 30.26 3.57
CA ALA A 612 -5.89 29.27 3.99
C ALA A 612 -5.89 29.04 5.51
N SER A 613 -6.98 29.38 6.19
CA SER A 613 -7.11 29.20 7.65
C SER A 613 -7.00 27.75 8.12
N GLY A 614 -7.09 26.78 7.20
CA GLY A 614 -6.89 25.36 7.45
C GLY A 614 -5.46 24.86 7.23
N VAL A 615 -4.51 25.73 6.89
CA VAL A 615 -3.10 25.37 6.66
C VAL A 615 -2.28 25.56 7.93
N THR A 616 -1.49 24.56 8.32
CA THR A 616 -0.55 24.67 9.45
C THR A 616 0.92 24.82 9.04
N GLY A 617 1.28 24.40 7.83
CA GLY A 617 2.58 24.68 7.22
C GLY A 617 2.70 26.13 6.74
N ALA A 618 3.88 26.52 6.29
CA ALA A 618 4.16 27.85 5.75
C ALA A 618 3.52 28.05 4.37
N ILE A 619 2.95 29.22 4.14
CA ILE A 619 2.39 29.62 2.85
C ILE A 619 3.29 30.66 2.20
N THR A 620 3.75 30.42 0.97
CA THR A 620 4.51 31.41 0.19
C THR A 620 3.78 31.80 -1.10
N LEU A 621 3.36 33.06 -1.20
CA LEU A 621 2.63 33.63 -2.34
C LEU A 621 3.38 34.81 -2.94
N THR A 622 4.17 34.56 -3.97
CA THR A 622 5.06 35.56 -4.57
C THR A 622 4.34 36.48 -5.58
N SER A 623 3.49 35.90 -6.42
CA SER A 623 2.91 36.56 -7.60
C SER A 623 1.51 36.02 -7.89
N LEU A 624 0.53 36.41 -7.06
CA LEU A 624 -0.88 36.06 -7.25
C LEU A 624 -1.65 37.27 -7.81
N ALA A 625 -2.39 37.08 -8.92
CA ALA A 625 -3.31 38.11 -9.39
C ALA A 625 -4.57 38.10 -8.51
N ARG A 626 -4.88 39.25 -7.91
CA ARG A 626 -6.00 39.42 -6.98
C ARG A 626 -6.88 40.58 -7.40
N ASP A 627 -8.16 40.55 -7.05
CA ASP A 627 -9.04 41.70 -7.18
C ASP A 627 -8.51 42.85 -6.33
N GLY A 628 -8.80 44.09 -6.71
CA GLY A 628 -8.37 45.28 -5.98
C GLY A 628 -8.91 45.33 -4.54
N SER A 629 -9.97 44.57 -4.24
CA SER A 629 -10.65 44.47 -2.95
C SER A 629 -10.65 43.06 -2.33
N ALA A 630 -9.75 42.18 -2.79
CA ALA A 630 -9.68 40.79 -2.34
C ALA A 630 -9.56 40.62 -0.82
N VAL A 631 -10.14 39.54 -0.30
CA VAL A 631 -10.07 39.15 1.11
C VAL A 631 -9.18 37.91 1.25
N ILE A 632 -8.11 38.04 2.00
CA ILE A 632 -7.07 37.03 2.15
C ILE A 632 -6.96 36.65 3.63
N THR A 633 -7.06 35.36 3.91
CA THR A 633 -6.74 34.77 5.22
C THR A 633 -5.67 33.71 5.02
N LEU A 634 -4.51 33.87 5.65
CA LEU A 634 -3.43 32.90 5.64
C LEU A 634 -3.56 31.91 6.82
N GLY A 635 -2.53 31.12 7.08
CA GLY A 635 -2.55 29.95 7.95
C GLY A 635 -1.98 30.20 9.35
N ALA A 636 -1.49 29.13 9.96
CA ALA A 636 -0.79 29.17 11.25
C ALA A 636 0.75 29.02 11.12
N GLY A 637 1.25 28.83 9.89
CA GLY A 637 2.66 28.71 9.58
C GLY A 637 3.36 30.07 9.47
N ASN A 638 4.63 30.08 9.09
CA ASN A 638 5.34 31.33 8.84
C ASN A 638 5.08 31.79 7.40
N ASP A 639 4.05 32.61 7.22
CA ASP A 639 3.51 32.89 5.91
C ASP A 639 4.19 34.10 5.25
N SER A 640 4.20 34.13 3.92
CA SER A 640 4.78 35.19 3.11
C SER A 640 3.87 35.53 1.94
N ILE A 641 3.48 36.81 1.83
CA ILE A 641 2.62 37.28 0.74
C ILE A 641 3.11 38.60 0.17
N ASN A 642 3.11 38.71 -1.16
CA ASN A 642 3.41 39.95 -1.86
C ASN A 642 2.21 40.89 -1.93
N LEU A 643 2.43 42.17 -1.63
CA LEU A 643 1.51 43.29 -1.77
C LEU A 643 2.07 44.28 -2.79
N VAL A 644 1.60 44.16 -4.03
CA VAL A 644 1.90 45.14 -5.08
C VAL A 644 1.09 46.42 -4.85
N THR A 645 1.78 47.53 -4.57
CA THR A 645 1.18 48.82 -4.16
C THR A 645 0.19 49.40 -5.16
N THR A 646 0.32 49.06 -6.45
CA THR A 646 -0.51 49.62 -7.54
C THR A 646 -1.80 48.84 -7.80
N SER A 647 -1.89 47.57 -7.38
CA SER A 647 -3.04 46.70 -7.67
C SER A 647 -3.68 46.08 -6.43
N HIS A 648 -2.96 46.01 -5.30
CA HIS A 648 -3.40 45.26 -4.11
C HIS A 648 -3.63 46.12 -2.88
N ALA A 649 -3.50 47.46 -2.97
CA ALA A 649 -3.64 48.35 -1.83
C ALA A 649 -5.03 48.28 -1.15
N GLY A 650 -6.07 47.79 -1.82
CA GLY A 650 -7.40 47.60 -1.24
C GLY A 650 -7.66 46.18 -0.71
N ASN A 651 -6.66 45.31 -0.65
CA ASN A 651 -6.83 43.93 -0.17
C ASN A 651 -6.87 43.87 1.35
N THR A 652 -7.84 43.15 1.91
CA THR A 652 -7.86 42.84 3.36
C THR A 652 -7.07 41.57 3.58
N ILE A 653 -6.04 41.60 4.42
CA ILE A 653 -5.13 40.46 4.65
C ILE A 653 -5.00 40.18 6.14
N ALA A 654 -5.31 38.96 6.54
CA ALA A 654 -4.99 38.41 7.86
C ALA A 654 -3.92 37.34 7.70
N ALA A 655 -2.73 37.58 8.25
CA ALA A 655 -1.60 36.65 8.17
C ALA A 655 -1.79 35.41 9.07
N GLY A 656 -2.58 35.54 10.14
CA GLY A 656 -2.93 34.42 10.99
C GLY A 656 -1.99 34.34 12.20
N ALA A 657 -1.52 33.13 12.50
CA ALA A 657 -0.51 32.90 13.53
C ALA A 657 0.79 32.49 12.86
N GLY A 658 1.93 32.68 13.52
CA GLY A 658 3.23 32.40 12.92
C GLY A 658 4.14 33.59 13.05
N THR A 659 5.24 33.58 12.29
CA THR A 659 6.10 34.75 12.10
C THR A 659 5.99 35.19 10.64
N ASP A 660 5.03 36.07 10.36
CA ASP A 660 4.58 36.31 9.00
C ASP A 660 5.31 37.48 8.34
N THR A 661 5.52 37.39 7.03
CA THR A 661 6.25 38.38 6.24
C THR A 661 5.37 39.02 5.19
N LEU A 662 5.22 40.35 5.28
CA LEU A 662 4.63 41.13 4.22
C LEU A 662 5.72 41.57 3.24
N VAL A 663 5.69 41.02 2.02
CA VAL A 663 6.55 41.48 0.92
C VAL A 663 5.84 42.62 0.21
N ILE A 664 6.51 43.73 -0.04
CA ILE A 664 5.93 44.91 -0.70
C ILE A 664 6.70 45.21 -1.97
N SER A 665 5.96 45.44 -3.05
CA SER A 665 6.54 45.72 -4.36
C SER A 665 5.76 46.78 -5.14
N GLY A 666 6.40 47.35 -6.16
CA GLY A 666 5.79 48.31 -7.08
C GLY A 666 6.22 49.76 -6.85
N ALA A 667 5.49 50.69 -7.47
CA ALA A 667 5.76 52.12 -7.36
C ALA A 667 4.84 52.78 -6.32
N SER A 668 5.39 53.70 -5.53
CA SER A 668 4.62 54.51 -4.60
C SER A 668 5.06 55.98 -4.67
N THR A 669 4.10 56.91 -4.68
CA THR A 669 4.36 58.36 -4.82
C THR A 669 4.70 59.05 -3.50
N SER A 670 4.67 58.34 -2.39
CA SER A 670 5.04 58.80 -1.05
C SER A 670 5.49 57.60 -0.22
N ASN A 671 6.17 57.84 0.91
CA ASN A 671 6.60 56.74 1.76
C ASN A 671 5.41 55.91 2.25
N ILE A 672 5.54 54.59 2.20
CA ILE A 672 4.53 53.65 2.72
C ILE A 672 4.67 53.63 4.24
N VAL A 673 3.57 53.80 4.96
CA VAL A 673 3.60 53.87 6.44
C VAL A 673 3.10 52.57 7.02
N ILE A 674 4.00 51.82 7.66
CA ILE A 674 3.79 50.49 8.21
C ILE A 674 3.99 50.52 9.73
N ASN A 675 3.01 50.05 10.47
CA ASN A 675 3.06 49.93 11.93
C ASN A 675 2.74 48.50 12.33
N LEU A 676 3.78 47.69 12.53
CA LEU A 676 3.67 46.29 12.88
C LEU A 676 3.03 46.07 14.27
N ALA A 677 3.03 47.09 15.15
CA ALA A 677 2.35 47.03 16.44
C ALA A 677 0.82 47.21 16.35
N SER A 678 0.27 47.57 15.20
CA SER A 678 -1.16 47.81 15.02
C SER A 678 -1.96 46.51 15.00
N THR A 679 -3.05 46.46 15.77
CA THR A 679 -3.97 45.30 15.80
C THR A 679 -5.19 45.50 14.90
N THR A 680 -5.30 46.63 14.20
CA THR A 680 -6.46 46.94 13.35
C THR A 680 -6.09 47.05 11.88
N ASP A 681 -4.96 47.69 11.59
CA ASP A 681 -4.41 47.82 10.23
C ASP A 681 -2.93 48.24 10.35
N GLN A 682 -2.04 47.39 9.85
CA GLN A 682 -0.59 47.59 9.91
C GLN A 682 -0.08 48.47 8.77
N ILE A 683 -0.88 48.80 7.74
CA ILE A 683 -0.50 49.78 6.73
C ILE A 683 -1.45 50.96 6.82
N THR A 684 -0.98 52.15 7.19
CA THR A 684 -1.88 53.31 7.36
C THR A 684 -1.90 54.22 6.13
N ASN A 685 -0.87 54.13 5.29
CA ASN A 685 -0.74 54.93 4.07
C ASN A 685 -0.05 54.14 2.97
N VAL A 686 -0.66 54.16 1.78
CA VAL A 686 -0.05 53.68 0.54
C VAL A 686 -0.14 54.80 -0.49
N SER A 687 0.99 55.18 -1.08
CA SER A 687 1.05 56.17 -2.17
C SER A 687 0.42 57.53 -1.84
N GLY A 688 0.50 57.96 -0.58
CA GLY A 688 0.02 59.27 -0.13
C GLY A 688 -1.47 59.32 0.21
N ALA A 689 -2.19 58.20 0.12
CA ALA A 689 -3.59 58.06 0.53
C ALA A 689 -3.71 57.18 1.78
N ALA A 690 -4.74 57.44 2.60
CA ALA A 690 -5.07 56.56 3.71
C ALA A 690 -5.45 55.18 3.18
N ASN A 691 -4.83 54.14 3.74
CA ASN A 691 -5.22 52.78 3.43
C ASN A 691 -6.65 52.52 3.91
N SER A 692 -7.45 51.84 3.08
CA SER A 692 -8.87 51.58 3.36
C SER A 692 -9.16 50.13 3.69
N ALA A 693 -8.19 49.23 3.50
CA ALA A 693 -8.30 47.80 3.75
C ALA A 693 -7.28 47.38 4.80
N ALA A 694 -7.66 46.50 5.73
CA ALA A 694 -6.78 46.16 6.84
C ALA A 694 -5.77 45.07 6.46
N GLN A 695 -4.49 45.28 6.75
CA GLN A 695 -3.49 44.21 6.80
C GLN A 695 -3.09 43.97 8.26
N THR A 696 -3.15 42.71 8.73
CA THR A 696 -2.95 42.38 10.15
C THR A 696 -2.20 41.07 10.31
N GLY A 697 -1.46 40.95 11.43
CA GLY A 697 -0.76 39.72 11.82
C GLY A 697 0.67 39.59 11.29
N PHE A 698 1.24 40.60 10.63
CA PHE A 698 2.60 40.52 10.12
C PHE A 698 3.64 40.95 11.17
N GLU A 699 4.70 40.16 11.34
CA GLU A 699 5.86 40.49 12.18
C GLU A 699 7.03 41.04 11.37
N ASN A 700 7.09 40.72 10.08
CA ASN A 700 8.21 41.05 9.21
C ASN A 700 7.74 41.82 7.97
N VAL A 701 8.66 42.63 7.44
CA VAL A 701 8.45 43.38 6.20
C VAL A 701 9.65 43.21 5.29
N ASN A 702 9.38 42.96 4.01
CA ASN A 702 10.38 43.08 2.96
C ASN A 702 9.90 44.07 1.89
N ALA A 703 10.46 45.28 1.91
CA ALA A 703 10.14 46.35 0.97
C ALA A 703 11.22 46.55 -0.11
N SER A 704 12.16 45.61 -0.27
CA SER A 704 13.31 45.76 -1.18
C SER A 704 12.92 45.97 -2.64
N SER A 705 11.69 45.58 -3.01
CA SER A 705 11.13 45.68 -4.36
C SER A 705 10.28 46.95 -4.61
N VAL A 706 10.31 47.92 -3.69
CA VAL A 706 9.69 49.25 -3.87
C VAL A 706 10.67 50.19 -4.57
N THR A 707 10.22 50.89 -5.62
CA THR A 707 11.14 51.52 -6.60
C THR A 707 11.14 53.06 -6.64
N VAL A 708 10.26 53.76 -5.93
CA VAL A 708 10.06 55.23 -6.11
C VAL A 708 10.18 56.03 -4.81
N SER A 709 9.62 55.54 -3.70
CA SER A 709 9.66 56.20 -2.39
C SER A 709 10.11 55.19 -1.33
N GLY A 710 10.55 55.68 -0.17
CA GLY A 710 10.96 54.82 0.94
C GLY A 710 9.79 54.26 1.74
N VAL A 711 10.10 53.68 2.90
CA VAL A 711 9.13 53.17 3.88
C VAL A 711 9.34 53.83 5.24
N ASN A 712 8.23 53.99 5.97
CA ASN A 712 8.23 54.36 7.37
C ASN A 712 7.72 53.16 8.16
N VAL A 713 8.62 52.40 8.78
CA VAL A 713 8.28 51.17 9.51
C VAL A 713 8.39 51.41 11.01
N THR A 714 7.36 51.06 11.77
CA THR A 714 7.41 50.95 13.24
C THR A 714 7.25 49.47 13.61
N GLY A 715 8.23 48.93 14.36
CA GLY A 715 8.23 47.56 14.85
C GLY A 715 7.18 47.30 15.94
N SER A 716 7.06 46.04 16.34
CA SER A 716 6.10 45.55 17.33
C SER A 716 6.78 45.11 18.63
N THR A 717 6.03 44.44 19.51
CA THR A 717 6.58 43.92 20.78
C THR A 717 7.28 42.57 20.63
N VAL A 718 7.11 41.90 19.49
CA VAL A 718 7.79 40.66 19.14
C VAL A 718 9.00 40.96 18.23
N ALA A 719 9.82 39.95 17.95
CA ALA A 719 10.96 40.15 17.06
C ALA A 719 10.48 40.48 15.64
N ASN A 720 11.13 41.46 14.99
CA ASN A 720 10.79 41.89 13.64
C ASN A 720 12.02 41.80 12.74
N THR A 721 11.83 41.35 11.50
CA THR A 721 12.79 41.46 10.41
C THR A 721 12.27 42.48 9.41
N VAL A 722 13.07 43.51 9.13
CA VAL A 722 12.71 44.59 8.21
C VAL A 722 13.80 44.73 7.16
N VAL A 723 13.43 44.54 5.89
CA VAL A 723 14.24 44.96 4.75
C VAL A 723 13.59 46.19 4.14
N GLY A 724 14.29 47.30 4.16
CA GLY A 724 13.87 48.56 3.56
C GLY A 724 14.01 48.56 2.03
N THR A 725 14.00 49.74 1.45
CA THR A 725 13.98 50.01 0.01
C THR A 725 15.36 50.45 -0.48
N ALA A 726 15.46 50.86 -1.75
CA ALA A 726 16.66 51.54 -2.25
C ALA A 726 16.63 53.07 -2.07
N GLN A 727 15.61 53.58 -1.36
CA GLN A 727 15.32 54.99 -1.13
C GLN A 727 15.40 55.28 0.38
N ALA A 728 15.49 56.57 0.76
CA ALA A 728 15.58 56.94 2.17
C ALA A 728 14.36 56.47 2.99
N ASP A 729 14.63 55.58 3.93
CA ASP A 729 13.66 54.96 4.82
C ASP A 729 13.72 55.54 6.24
N THR A 730 12.63 55.35 6.99
CA THR A 730 12.57 55.63 8.42
C THR A 730 12.08 54.39 9.15
N ILE A 731 12.98 53.69 9.82
CA ILE A 731 12.68 52.44 10.51
C ILE A 731 12.84 52.69 12.00
N THR A 732 11.81 52.43 12.79
CA THR A 732 11.81 52.55 14.25
C THR A 732 11.49 51.20 14.85
N ALA A 733 12.39 50.65 15.65
CA ALA A 733 12.18 49.42 16.39
C ALA A 733 11.00 49.57 17.36
N GLY A 734 10.33 48.46 17.62
CA GLY A 734 9.39 48.35 18.72
C GLY A 734 10.11 48.03 20.03
N THR A 735 9.47 47.24 20.89
CA THR A 735 10.13 46.74 22.12
C THR A 735 10.74 45.35 21.94
N GLY A 736 10.41 44.65 20.84
CA GLY A 736 11.03 43.40 20.46
C GLY A 736 12.27 43.62 19.59
N ALA A 737 13.13 42.60 19.52
CA ALA A 737 14.38 42.66 18.78
C ALA A 737 14.15 42.94 17.30
N LEU A 738 14.86 43.93 16.76
CA LEU A 738 14.81 44.29 15.35
C LEU A 738 16.04 43.74 14.61
N THR A 739 15.83 42.96 13.56
CA THR A 739 16.84 42.72 12.53
C THR A 739 16.51 43.58 11.32
N VAL A 740 17.37 44.52 10.95
CA VAL A 740 17.08 45.51 9.90
C VAL A 740 18.18 45.61 8.86
N THR A 741 17.79 45.64 7.59
CA THR A 741 18.61 46.13 6.49
C THR A 741 17.92 47.36 5.93
N GLY A 742 18.50 48.55 6.09
CA GLY A 742 17.93 49.80 5.56
C GLY A 742 17.81 49.73 4.03
N GLY A 743 18.88 49.29 3.37
CA GLY A 743 18.92 49.14 1.93
C GLY A 743 19.85 50.18 1.35
N ALA A 744 19.47 50.86 0.28
CA ALA A 744 20.24 52.00 -0.23
C ALA A 744 19.52 53.31 0.10
N GLY A 745 20.20 54.45 -0.04
CA GLY A 745 19.68 55.73 0.43
C GLY A 745 20.13 56.05 1.85
N ASP A 746 19.93 57.29 2.28
CA ASP A 746 20.29 57.71 3.64
C ASP A 746 19.14 57.37 4.59
N ASP A 747 19.21 56.20 5.22
CA ASP A 747 18.15 55.68 6.08
C ASP A 747 18.25 56.21 7.52
N VAL A 748 17.12 56.29 8.21
CA VAL A 748 17.07 56.59 9.65
C VAL A 748 16.53 55.38 10.38
N ILE A 749 17.40 54.71 11.15
CA ILE A 749 17.10 53.52 11.92
C ILE A 749 17.14 53.87 13.41
N THR A 750 15.99 53.85 14.08
CA THR A 750 15.89 54.08 15.53
C THR A 750 15.70 52.76 16.25
N LEU A 751 16.67 52.36 17.06
CA LEU A 751 16.69 51.11 17.81
C LEU A 751 15.94 51.21 19.14
N GLY A 752 15.53 50.05 19.65
CA GLY A 752 14.71 49.88 20.82
C GLY A 752 15.53 49.63 22.07
N SER A 753 14.89 49.05 23.10
CA SER A 753 15.58 48.60 24.32
C SER A 753 16.01 47.13 24.28
N SER A 754 15.56 46.39 23.27
CA SER A 754 16.01 45.02 22.97
C SER A 754 17.40 45.04 22.38
N VAL A 755 18.02 43.86 22.26
CA VAL A 755 19.22 43.71 21.44
C VAL A 755 18.79 43.62 19.99
N ASP A 756 19.16 44.64 19.21
CA ASP A 756 18.81 44.78 17.82
C ASP A 756 20.03 44.48 16.93
N THR A 757 19.80 44.13 15.66
CA THR A 757 20.83 43.86 14.65
C THR A 757 20.60 44.75 13.44
N VAL A 758 21.57 45.62 13.13
CA VAL A 758 21.59 46.44 11.92
C VAL A 758 22.55 45.82 10.91
N VAL A 759 22.02 45.34 9.81
CA VAL A 759 22.77 44.71 8.72
C VAL A 759 23.15 45.75 7.68
N LEU A 760 24.45 46.01 7.56
CA LEU A 760 25.02 46.93 6.58
C LEU A 760 25.53 46.15 5.38
N THR A 761 24.99 46.45 4.19
CA THR A 761 25.37 45.75 2.94
C THR A 761 26.30 46.59 2.08
N ALA A 762 27.14 45.95 1.26
CA ALA A 762 28.05 46.67 0.36
C ALA A 762 27.32 47.52 -0.70
N THR A 763 26.09 47.14 -1.06
CA THR A 763 25.20 47.91 -1.94
C THR A 763 24.64 49.18 -1.28
N ALA A 764 24.45 49.18 0.04
CA ALA A 764 24.08 50.38 0.81
C ALA A 764 25.21 51.42 0.78
N ALA A 765 26.46 50.98 0.88
CA ALA A 765 27.64 51.80 1.08
C ALA A 765 28.19 52.56 -0.15
N SER A 766 27.47 52.70 -1.27
CA SER A 766 28.05 53.32 -2.47
C SER A 766 27.98 54.86 -2.45
N ALA A 767 29.14 55.53 -2.26
CA ALA A 767 29.33 56.97 -2.11
C ALA A 767 28.77 57.90 -3.22
N SER A 768 28.18 57.35 -4.29
CA SER A 768 27.57 58.15 -5.38
C SER A 768 26.05 58.28 -5.29
N ALA A 769 25.37 57.68 -4.30
CA ALA A 769 23.90 57.63 -4.23
C ALA A 769 23.26 58.09 -2.90
N GLY A 770 24.02 58.34 -1.83
CA GLY A 770 23.44 58.32 -0.46
C GLY A 770 23.29 56.87 0.00
N GLY A 771 23.59 56.60 1.26
CA GLY A 771 23.86 55.23 1.72
C GLY A 771 24.51 55.11 3.10
N ALA A 772 24.57 56.22 3.85
CA ALA A 772 25.07 56.19 5.22
C ALA A 772 23.88 56.21 6.18
N ASP A 773 23.61 55.06 6.79
CA ASP A 773 22.45 54.91 7.67
C ASP A 773 22.69 55.65 8.98
N THR A 774 21.73 56.48 9.38
CA THR A 774 21.71 57.13 10.69
C THR A 774 21.04 56.19 11.69
N ILE A 775 21.84 55.60 12.57
CA ILE A 775 21.39 54.70 13.62
C ILE A 775 21.28 55.48 14.93
N VAL A 776 20.08 55.49 15.50
CA VAL A 776 19.73 56.14 16.77
C VAL A 776 19.45 55.03 17.79
N GLY A 777 19.88 55.19 19.03
CA GLY A 777 19.61 54.25 20.12
C GLY A 777 20.55 53.05 20.22
N PHE A 778 21.64 53.01 19.43
CA PHE A 778 22.59 51.89 19.46
C PHE A 778 23.27 51.73 20.83
N THR A 779 23.02 50.60 21.48
CA THR A 779 23.57 50.23 22.78
C THR A 779 24.88 49.46 22.58
N ALA A 780 26.01 50.14 22.79
CA ALA A 780 27.33 49.50 22.73
C ALA A 780 27.63 48.59 23.94
N GLY A 781 28.57 47.66 23.80
CA GLY A 781 29.04 46.77 24.87
C GLY A 781 28.56 45.32 24.74
N THR A 782 28.99 44.46 25.67
CA THR A 782 28.64 43.03 25.66
C THR A 782 27.15 42.82 25.92
N GLY A 783 26.44 42.21 24.97
CA GLY A 783 24.98 42.03 25.05
C GLY A 783 24.18 43.29 24.73
N GLY A 784 24.83 44.30 24.13
CA GLY A 784 24.17 45.40 23.44
C GLY A 784 23.90 45.05 21.97
N ASP A 785 23.56 46.07 21.17
CA ASP A 785 23.16 45.92 19.77
C ASP A 785 24.32 45.46 18.89
N VAL A 786 23.95 44.85 17.76
CA VAL A 786 24.86 44.27 16.79
C VAL A 786 24.78 45.07 15.49
N MET A 787 25.95 45.42 14.96
CA MET A 787 26.12 45.90 13.61
C MET A 787 26.71 44.76 12.78
N ASP A 788 25.91 44.14 11.93
CA ASP A 788 26.35 43.10 11.01
C ASP A 788 27.02 43.77 9.80
N ILE A 789 28.34 43.58 9.72
CA ILE A 789 29.23 44.11 8.67
C ILE A 789 29.88 42.96 7.91
N SER A 790 29.33 41.75 8.02
CA SER A 790 29.86 40.54 7.39
C SER A 790 30.04 40.70 5.87
N ALA A 791 29.20 41.51 5.23
CA ALA A 791 29.30 41.89 3.81
C ALA A 791 30.62 42.60 3.43
N PHE A 792 31.34 43.17 4.41
CA PHE A 792 32.59 43.90 4.20
C PHE A 792 33.83 43.10 4.61
N ILE A 793 33.70 42.18 5.58
CA ILE A 793 34.86 41.67 6.33
C ILE A 793 34.97 40.13 6.40
N GLY A 794 33.93 39.37 6.04
CA GLY A 794 34.03 37.94 5.74
C GLY A 794 34.50 36.99 6.86
N ALA A 795 34.80 37.50 8.07
CA ALA A 795 35.25 36.74 9.22
C ALA A 795 34.81 37.38 10.55
N ALA A 796 34.71 36.56 11.60
CA ALA A 796 34.23 36.99 12.91
C ALA A 796 35.28 37.82 13.69
N PHE A 797 34.81 38.86 14.39
CA PHE A 797 35.64 39.69 15.26
C PHE A 797 35.96 39.02 16.59
N THR A 798 37.21 39.15 17.04
CA THR A 798 37.63 38.88 18.41
C THR A 798 38.11 40.17 19.08
N ALA A 799 38.34 40.13 20.39
CA ALA A 799 38.92 41.29 21.09
C ALA A 799 40.32 41.67 20.58
N ALA A 800 41.01 40.80 19.83
CA ALA A 800 42.29 41.10 19.20
C ALA A 800 42.16 41.95 17.93
N ASN A 801 40.95 42.08 17.38
CA ASN A 801 40.65 42.80 16.13
C ASN A 801 40.27 44.27 16.36
N PHE A 802 40.66 44.85 17.49
CA PHE A 802 40.36 46.24 17.85
C PHE A 802 41.64 47.00 18.12
N ASP A 803 41.91 47.96 17.25
CA ASP A 803 43.01 48.90 17.42
C ASP A 803 42.49 50.26 17.89
N SER A 804 43.39 51.07 18.42
CA SER A 804 43.06 52.40 18.93
C SER A 804 44.19 53.37 18.61
N ALA A 805 43.96 54.23 17.62
CA ALA A 805 44.77 55.39 17.36
C ALA A 805 44.25 56.57 18.21
N THR A 806 44.88 56.80 19.35
CA THR A 806 44.81 58.12 20.01
C THR A 806 45.51 59.13 19.10
N ASN A 807 44.76 59.89 18.29
CA ASN A 807 45.20 60.99 17.42
C ASN A 807 46.71 60.95 17.10
N ALA A 808 47.09 60.04 16.21
CA ALA A 808 48.47 59.58 16.06
C ALA A 808 49.35 60.62 15.36
N THR A 809 50.30 61.21 16.09
CA THR A 809 51.42 61.95 15.49
C THR A 809 52.50 61.01 14.91
N GLY A 810 52.15 59.80 14.45
CA GLY A 810 53.09 58.77 13.99
C GLY A 810 52.48 57.79 12.99
N ASP A 811 53.29 57.40 12.00
CA ASP A 811 53.04 56.45 10.91
C ASP A 811 52.50 55.11 11.45
N GLY A 812 51.23 54.81 11.16
CA GLY A 812 50.50 53.63 11.60
C GLY A 812 49.97 52.84 10.40
N ALA A 813 50.02 51.51 10.49
CA ALA A 813 49.40 50.62 9.54
C ALA A 813 47.94 50.33 9.95
N LEU A 814 47.02 50.25 8.98
CA LEU A 814 45.68 49.71 9.21
C LEU A 814 45.68 48.23 8.83
N ASP A 815 45.41 47.36 9.81
CA ASP A 815 45.37 45.92 9.61
C ASP A 815 43.98 45.47 9.11
N ASP A 816 43.96 44.57 8.12
CA ASP A 816 42.73 43.93 7.63
C ASP A 816 41.99 43.21 8.75
N LEU A 817 40.65 43.11 8.66
CA LEU A 817 39.82 42.43 9.67
C LEU A 817 39.93 43.11 11.07
N HIS A 818 40.18 44.42 11.13
CA HIS A 818 40.18 45.21 12.36
C HIS A 818 39.15 46.35 12.35
N VAL A 819 38.72 46.74 13.56
CA VAL A 819 38.03 48.00 13.82
C VAL A 819 39.03 48.98 14.41
N GLU A 820 39.39 50.00 13.62
CA GLU A 820 40.24 51.10 14.04
C GLU A 820 39.40 52.21 14.67
N ARG A 821 39.71 52.59 15.91
CA ARG A 821 38.96 53.63 16.65
C ARG A 821 39.76 54.92 16.70
N VAL A 822 39.21 55.97 16.10
CA VAL A 822 39.84 57.29 16.02
C VAL A 822 39.04 58.34 16.77
N GLU A 823 39.68 59.06 17.69
CA GLU A 823 39.06 60.18 18.41
C GLU A 823 39.27 61.51 17.68
N TYR A 824 38.18 62.24 17.43
CA TYR A 824 38.17 63.61 16.94
C TYR A 824 37.62 64.56 18.01
N ALA A 825 38.42 65.58 18.36
CA ALA A 825 38.03 66.57 19.35
C ALA A 825 37.08 67.62 18.74
N GLY A 826 35.79 67.44 18.96
CA GLY A 826 34.73 68.34 18.49
C GLY A 826 33.52 67.60 17.92
N ASN A 827 32.45 68.34 17.66
CA ASN A 827 31.26 67.84 17.00
C ASN A 827 31.58 67.40 15.55
N ILE A 828 31.18 66.18 15.19
CA ILE A 828 31.33 65.61 13.84
C ILE A 828 30.02 65.57 13.05
N ALA A 829 28.88 65.95 13.64
CA ALA A 829 27.62 65.99 12.92
C ALA A 829 27.69 66.84 11.64
N GLY A 830 27.30 66.22 10.51
CA GLY A 830 27.35 66.83 9.19
C GLY A 830 28.75 66.88 8.54
N LEU A 831 29.79 66.33 9.18
CA LEU A 831 31.10 66.13 8.57
C LEU A 831 31.14 64.76 7.86
N ASN A 832 31.74 64.69 6.67
CA ASN A 832 32.08 63.42 6.04
C ASN A 832 33.56 63.43 5.68
N PHE A 833 34.32 62.50 6.25
CA PHE A 833 35.76 62.36 6.07
C PHE A 833 36.14 61.66 4.75
N GLY A 834 35.20 61.00 4.08
CA GLY A 834 35.41 60.24 2.83
C GLY A 834 35.01 60.96 1.52
N THR A 835 34.79 62.28 1.56
CA THR A 835 34.44 63.05 0.34
C THR A 835 35.68 63.70 -0.26
N ALA A 836 35.86 63.56 -1.58
CA ALA A 836 37.03 64.06 -2.31
C ALA A 836 37.17 65.59 -2.19
N GLY A 837 38.08 66.04 -1.31
CA GLY A 837 38.27 67.46 -1.00
C GLY A 837 38.91 67.75 0.35
N ALA A 838 39.87 66.94 0.80
CA ALA A 838 40.96 67.12 1.79
C ALA A 838 40.77 67.86 3.14
N ALA A 839 39.82 68.79 3.31
CA ALA A 839 39.80 69.65 4.50
C ALA A 839 39.36 68.93 5.78
N ASN A 840 38.50 67.90 5.65
CA ASN A 840 38.00 67.14 6.80
C ASN A 840 38.82 65.89 7.10
N PHE A 841 39.29 65.16 6.08
CA PHE A 841 40.09 63.93 6.26
C PHE A 841 41.35 64.20 7.10
N ASP A 842 42.06 65.30 6.78
CA ASP A 842 43.25 65.76 7.52
C ASP A 842 42.95 66.09 9.00
N LEU A 843 41.69 66.28 9.39
CA LEU A 843 41.31 66.55 10.78
C LEU A 843 41.34 65.29 11.66
N VAL A 844 41.20 64.11 11.05
CA VAL A 844 41.09 62.82 11.74
C VAL A 844 42.37 62.01 11.55
N PHE A 845 42.94 62.01 10.35
CA PHE A 845 44.18 61.29 10.03
C PHE A 845 45.43 62.19 10.04
N GLY A 846 45.28 63.50 10.27
CA GLY A 846 46.37 64.47 10.30
C GLY A 846 47.04 64.66 8.92
N THR A 847 48.22 65.28 8.91
CA THR A 847 49.13 65.21 7.74
C THR A 847 49.96 63.91 7.71
N ALA A 848 49.61 62.95 8.57
CA ALA A 848 50.33 61.69 8.73
C ALA A 848 49.85 60.68 7.67
N VAL A 849 50.78 59.81 7.30
CA VAL A 849 50.67 58.81 6.24
C VAL A 849 50.20 57.51 6.90
N TYR A 850 48.98 57.05 6.62
CA TYR A 850 48.57 55.69 6.96
C TYR A 850 48.80 54.80 5.74
N LEU A 851 49.51 53.69 5.93
CA LEU A 851 49.65 52.64 4.92
C LEU A 851 48.63 51.53 5.20
N SER A 852 47.95 51.07 4.16
CA SER A 852 47.25 49.77 4.19
C SER A 852 48.29 48.63 4.16
N THR A 853 48.21 47.66 5.08
CA THR A 853 49.24 46.61 5.26
C THR A 853 49.06 45.30 4.49
N ASP A 854 47.94 44.99 3.81
CA ASP A 854 47.78 43.63 3.23
C ASP A 854 46.82 43.43 2.01
N ASP A 855 46.63 42.15 1.64
CA ASP A 855 46.52 41.53 0.30
C ASP A 855 45.18 41.51 -0.44
N ASN A 856 44.26 42.42 -0.13
CA ASN A 856 42.97 42.59 -0.84
C ASN A 856 41.90 41.52 -0.49
N SER A 857 42.04 40.81 0.65
CA SER A 857 41.13 39.74 1.08
C SER A 857 40.04 40.14 2.10
N ALA A 858 40.22 41.20 2.90
CA ALA A 858 39.22 41.71 3.86
C ALA A 858 39.33 43.23 4.07
N LYS A 859 38.24 43.93 4.43
CA LYS A 859 38.25 45.39 4.66
C LYS A 859 38.61 45.76 6.11
N THR A 860 39.04 47.01 6.31
CA THR A 860 39.16 47.64 7.64
C THR A 860 37.91 48.49 7.92
N ILE A 861 37.39 48.45 9.16
CA ILE A 861 36.40 49.42 9.64
C ILE A 861 37.09 50.52 10.42
N ILE A 862 36.69 51.76 10.18
CA ILE A 862 37.17 52.91 10.94
C ILE A 862 36.00 53.57 11.66
N ALA A 863 36.01 53.54 12.98
CA ALA A 863 35.06 54.20 13.85
C ALA A 863 35.63 55.55 14.32
N VAL A 864 35.15 56.65 13.75
CA VAL A 864 35.56 58.01 14.10
C VAL A 864 34.59 58.59 15.13
N GLN A 865 35.07 58.78 16.35
CA GLN A 865 34.31 59.35 17.48
C GLN A 865 34.43 60.88 17.51
N GLY A 866 33.31 61.59 17.50
CA GLY A 866 33.24 63.03 17.85
C GLY A 866 32.64 63.28 19.24
N ASP A 867 32.44 64.54 19.60
CA ASP A 867 31.78 64.91 20.87
C ASP A 867 30.27 64.61 20.88
N ASP A 868 29.66 64.41 19.70
CA ASP A 868 28.21 64.29 19.50
C ASP A 868 27.73 62.97 18.88
N GLN A 869 28.53 62.29 18.06
CA GLN A 869 28.19 61.01 17.43
C GLN A 869 29.44 60.22 17.00
N THR A 870 29.26 58.95 16.59
CA THR A 870 30.32 58.13 15.98
C THR A 870 30.02 57.86 14.51
N HIS A 871 30.98 58.06 13.62
CA HIS A 871 30.87 57.68 12.21
C HIS A 871 31.61 56.38 11.94
N ILE A 872 30.98 55.45 11.24
CA ILE A 872 31.56 54.18 10.83
C ILE A 872 31.89 54.25 9.34
N TYR A 873 33.15 54.02 9.01
CA TYR A 873 33.66 53.98 7.64
C TYR A 873 34.14 52.58 7.30
N THR A 874 33.99 52.20 6.04
CA THR A 874 34.77 51.10 5.46
C THR A 874 35.92 51.71 4.70
N GLN A 875 37.07 51.04 4.72
CA GLN A 875 38.18 51.37 3.85
C GLN A 875 38.15 50.44 2.61
N THR A 876 38.26 51.05 1.44
CA THR A 876 38.51 50.40 0.16
C THR A 876 40.00 50.49 -0.13
N ASP A 877 40.65 49.35 -0.31
CA ASP A 877 42.10 49.26 -0.41
C ASP A 877 42.65 49.59 -1.81
N PRO A 878 43.68 50.46 -1.88
CA PRO A 878 44.68 50.44 -2.94
C PRO A 878 46.04 49.95 -2.39
N GLY A 879 46.21 48.66 -2.16
CA GLY A 879 47.33 48.05 -1.44
C GLY A 879 48.72 48.70 -1.64
N GLY A 880 49.40 48.98 -0.53
CA GLY A 880 50.74 49.60 -0.49
C GLY A 880 50.78 51.11 -0.80
N ALA A 881 49.63 51.78 -0.93
CA ALA A 881 49.52 53.23 -1.10
C ALA A 881 49.08 53.95 0.21
N LEU A 882 49.19 55.28 0.16
CA LEU A 882 48.68 56.17 1.21
C LEU A 882 47.16 56.17 1.15
N ILE A 883 46.50 55.98 2.29
CA ILE A 883 45.05 56.16 2.40
C ILE A 883 44.72 57.64 2.26
N ASP A 884 43.82 57.98 1.34
CA ASP A 884 43.25 59.31 1.19
C ASP A 884 41.71 59.32 1.39
N ALA A 885 41.11 60.51 1.26
CA ALA A 885 39.67 60.68 1.47
C ALA A 885 38.81 59.86 0.49
N GLY A 886 39.30 59.48 -0.68
CA GLY A 886 38.58 58.63 -1.63
C GLY A 886 38.63 57.14 -1.28
N ASP A 887 39.52 56.74 -0.37
CA ASP A 887 39.72 55.34 0.03
C ASP A 887 38.86 54.93 1.21
N ILE A 888 38.18 55.87 1.88
CA ILE A 888 37.24 55.57 2.96
C ILE A 888 35.82 55.97 2.55
N THR A 889 34.85 55.12 2.88
CA THR A 889 33.45 55.36 2.58
C THR A 889 32.63 55.28 3.86
N LEU A 890 31.86 56.32 4.16
CA LEU A 890 30.94 56.35 5.29
C LEU A 890 29.83 55.33 5.05
N ILE A 891 29.59 54.46 6.03
CA ILE A 891 28.56 53.40 5.94
C ILE A 891 27.50 53.49 7.03
N ALA A 892 27.79 54.10 8.18
CA ALA A 892 26.80 54.32 9.22
C ALA A 892 27.19 55.49 10.13
N ILE A 893 26.19 56.10 10.76
CA ILE A 893 26.31 57.15 11.78
C ILE A 893 25.60 56.66 13.03
N LEU A 894 26.33 56.45 14.13
CA LEU A 894 25.77 56.11 15.44
C LEU A 894 25.55 57.39 16.25
N SER A 895 24.30 57.81 16.37
CA SER A 895 23.94 59.13 16.95
C SER A 895 24.13 59.22 18.46
N ASP A 896 24.02 58.11 19.19
CA ASP A 896 24.06 58.09 20.66
C ASP A 896 25.35 57.47 21.24
N VAL A 897 26.19 56.89 20.38
CA VAL A 897 27.50 56.38 20.79
C VAL A 897 28.48 57.55 20.86
N THR A 898 28.76 57.98 22.08
CA THR A 898 29.65 59.12 22.41
C THR A 898 31.04 58.67 22.88
N ASN A 899 31.29 57.35 22.92
CA ASN A 899 32.60 56.79 23.20
C ASN A 899 32.84 55.49 22.41
N ALA A 900 33.67 55.56 21.35
CA ALA A 900 33.96 54.42 20.49
C ALA A 900 34.67 53.27 21.22
N THR A 901 35.26 53.50 22.42
CA THR A 901 35.81 52.39 23.21
C THR A 901 34.75 51.43 23.75
N ASP A 902 33.49 51.88 23.80
CA ASP A 902 32.37 51.07 24.26
C ASP A 902 31.95 50.04 23.18
N LEU A 903 32.33 50.27 21.92
CA LEU A 903 32.21 49.30 20.84
C LEU A 903 33.21 48.15 21.09
N VAL A 904 32.66 46.95 21.26
CA VAL A 904 33.42 45.71 21.49
C VAL A 904 33.13 44.70 20.39
N ALA A 905 33.91 43.61 20.36
CA ALA A 905 33.73 42.54 19.36
C ALA A 905 32.30 41.99 19.29
N ALA A 906 31.56 41.97 20.41
CA ALA A 906 30.17 41.51 20.44
C ALA A 906 29.19 42.44 19.71
N ASN A 907 29.56 43.69 19.43
CA ASN A 907 28.73 44.63 18.66
C ASN A 907 28.91 44.48 17.15
N PHE A 908 29.77 43.56 16.68
CA PHE A 908 30.01 43.32 15.26
C PHE A 908 29.83 41.84 14.93
N ALA A 909 29.10 41.55 13.85
CA ALA A 909 28.90 40.21 13.31
C ALA A 909 29.50 40.07 11.92
#